data_AF-A0A6G0XF18-F1
#
_entry.id   AF-A0A6G0XF18-F1
#
_cell.length_a   1.000
_cell.length_b   1.000
_cell.length_c   1.000
_cell.angle_alpha   90.00
_cell.angle_beta   90.00
_cell.angle_gamma   90.00
#
_symmetry.space_group_name_H-M   'P 1'
#
loop_
_entity.id
_entity.type
_entity.pdbx_description
1 polymer ?
#
loop_
_entity_poly.entity_id
_entity_poly.type
_entity_poly.pdbx_seq_one_letter_code
_entity_poly.pdbx_strand_id
1 'polypeptide(L)'
;MEGYGYGTSNGKDNLQVMREEQFSHMEGQIYLDHAGATMYRADQIKQHSDALLRNMFANPHSSASPSSQRTVEIVDEIRHEIAAFFNTTLEEYDVVFTSGTTAGLKLIGETFPFTDRSLFVYSEDSHNSVVGVLPIEVLDSLPNNTTIKEEGTDSEVYNLFAFPGECNFSGAKHSLSIVSAVQSNAHKKMNLEKYCLGAKSVAPEGKWFVLLDAAKLAATNPIDFSRVKPDFVVVSFYKMFGYPTGLGTLLVKKSSGQCLKKAYFGGGTLSVSMSSLNISRPRPEIYRRFEDGTVSYLDILAVQYGLRILRNLSMRSIQRHVQSITYYMYAKLTELRHVNGSRVCVIYGNHHTSNYAGSIIALNFLRSDSSYVGYAEFSKLAGMHNIHVRTGCFCNPGACQAYLGLTTNQMLSHIDQGHVCGNTLDIIDGRPTGAIRLSFGYMTTKDEVDLFLSFVSTYFVSSTLASSFNSNKKLSTLPRSIRLSKISLFPIKSCGALNVHRWKIGSRGLLFDREWALIDPASGKVFRQKDMPQMTSIHPVIDLENQVLVVSSPLTSLAPLTISLSYVPTVSRALTVCSIPSEGGSYDDFVNKWFTCVLGRPCNLVRVIPDKVRPSGAKLRHNASGKSSIGFANEAQYLLISRESVEGLNSKLDEKVSDDVFRANIIVEGCSPHEEDNWQEIQIGDHNFSNVGPCGRCSMININQSTGEFSAAPLKELAAYRRNRANIFFGQFWNLSSSNSVLDLISVGDEVVVTKLDDSSLQTRTIM
;
A
#
# COMPACT_ATOMS: atom_id res chain seq x y z
N MET A 1 -16.49 18.21 18.07
CA MET A 1 -16.56 16.76 17.83
C MET A 1 -17.68 16.16 18.68
N GLU A 2 -18.93 16.45 18.33
CA GLU A 2 -20.08 15.87 19.03
C GLU A 2 -20.18 14.37 18.68
N GLY A 3 -20.46 13.52 19.66
CA GLY A 3 -20.63 12.07 19.45
C GLY A 3 -19.33 11.27 19.28
N TYR A 4 -18.16 11.88 19.49
CA TYR A 4 -16.87 11.18 19.48
C TYR A 4 -16.67 10.33 20.75
N GLY A 5 -16.28 9.07 20.56
CA GLY A 5 -15.84 8.18 21.63
C GLY A 5 -16.99 7.42 22.29
N TYR A 6 -16.69 6.73 23.38
CA TYR A 6 -17.63 5.85 24.09
C TYR A 6 -17.84 6.24 25.55
N GLY A 7 -17.69 7.54 25.85
CA GLY A 7 -17.80 8.08 27.19
C GLY A 7 -16.59 7.78 28.07
N THR A 8 -16.71 8.08 29.36
CA THR A 8 -15.68 7.83 30.37
C THR A 8 -16.16 6.84 31.42
N SER A 9 -15.25 6.05 31.97
CA SER A 9 -15.52 5.16 33.10
C SER A 9 -14.37 5.23 34.08
N ASN A 10 -14.66 5.45 35.37
CA ASN A 10 -13.66 5.67 36.42
C ASN A 10 -12.63 6.77 36.07
N GLY A 11 -13.07 7.84 35.39
CA GLY A 11 -12.22 8.97 34.99
C GLY A 11 -11.34 8.71 33.77
N LYS A 12 -11.41 7.54 33.12
CA LYS A 12 -10.65 7.22 31.90
C LYS A 12 -11.55 7.25 30.66
N ASP A 13 -11.01 7.67 29.51
CA ASP A 13 -11.70 7.58 28.22
C ASP A 13 -11.79 6.12 27.75
N ASN A 14 -13.02 5.63 27.57
CA ASN A 14 -13.28 4.25 27.17
C ASN A 14 -12.70 3.90 25.80
N LEU A 15 -12.62 4.84 24.87
CA LEU A 15 -12.00 4.62 23.57
C LEU A 15 -10.48 4.45 23.72
N GLN A 16 -9.84 5.30 24.51
CA GLN A 16 -8.40 5.22 24.75
C GLN A 16 -8.02 3.92 25.47
N VAL A 17 -8.75 3.56 26.54
CA VAL A 17 -8.56 2.28 27.25
C VAL A 17 -8.75 1.11 26.30
N MET A 18 -9.80 1.12 25.46
CA MET A 18 -10.00 0.08 24.46
C MET A 18 -8.82 0.00 23.47
N ARG A 19 -8.27 1.14 23.04
CA ARG A 19 -7.13 1.16 22.11
C ARG A 19 -5.86 0.60 22.71
N GLU A 20 -5.54 0.98 23.94
CA GLU A 20 -4.36 0.51 24.66
C GLU A 20 -4.45 -0.99 24.97
N GLU A 21 -5.58 -1.45 25.49
CA GLU A 21 -5.72 -2.84 25.97
C GLU A 21 -6.01 -3.85 24.86
N GLN A 22 -6.77 -3.46 23.83
CA GLN A 22 -7.34 -4.39 22.85
C GLN A 22 -6.70 -4.31 21.47
N PHE A 23 -5.92 -3.26 21.20
CA PHE A 23 -5.32 -2.97 19.89
C PHE A 23 -3.83 -2.61 19.98
N SER A 24 -3.08 -3.27 20.88
CA SER A 24 -1.63 -3.08 21.00
C SER A 24 -0.86 -3.37 19.70
N HIS A 25 -1.36 -4.25 18.85
CA HIS A 25 -0.79 -4.52 17.51
C HIS A 25 -0.92 -3.33 16.53
N MET A 26 -1.65 -2.27 16.90
CA MET A 26 -1.74 -1.01 16.15
C MET A 26 -0.86 0.09 16.78
N GLU A 27 -0.07 -0.20 17.81
CA GLU A 27 0.80 0.79 18.45
C GLU A 27 1.84 1.35 17.46
N GLY A 28 1.97 2.68 17.41
CA GLY A 28 2.86 3.38 16.47
C GLY A 28 2.42 3.31 15.00
N GLN A 29 1.17 2.91 14.72
CA GLN A 29 0.58 2.82 13.38
C GLN A 29 -0.64 3.75 13.27
N ILE A 30 -0.85 4.35 12.08
CA ILE A 30 -2.06 5.10 11.76
C ILE A 30 -2.85 4.29 10.74
N TYR A 31 -3.91 3.61 11.18
CA TYR A 31 -4.69 2.73 10.31
C TYR A 31 -5.96 3.40 9.80
N LEU A 32 -6.00 3.69 8.50
CA LEU A 32 -7.11 4.35 7.81
C LEU A 32 -7.64 3.52 6.62
N ASP A 33 -7.50 2.19 6.63
CA ASP A 33 -8.06 1.27 5.60
C ASP A 33 -9.18 0.35 6.14
N HIS A 34 -9.98 0.82 7.10
CA HIS A 34 -11.14 0.12 7.66
C HIS A 34 -12.24 -0.24 6.64
N ALA A 35 -12.23 0.31 5.43
CA ALA A 35 -13.11 -0.11 4.34
C ALA A 35 -12.57 -1.32 3.56
N GLY A 36 -11.26 -1.56 3.60
CA GLY A 36 -10.62 -2.77 3.09
C GLY A 36 -10.89 -3.95 4.02
N ALA A 37 -10.40 -3.84 5.26
CA ALA A 37 -10.61 -4.76 6.38
C ALA A 37 -10.54 -3.94 7.67
N THR A 38 -11.28 -4.30 8.73
CA THR A 38 -11.09 -3.64 10.03
C THR A 38 -10.19 -4.49 10.94
N MET A 39 -9.73 -3.91 12.04
CA MET A 39 -8.87 -4.62 13.00
C MET A 39 -9.69 -5.43 14.00
N TYR A 40 -9.16 -6.61 14.36
CA TYR A 40 -9.73 -7.47 15.39
C TYR A 40 -9.23 -7.06 16.77
N ARG A 41 -10.03 -7.33 17.81
CA ARG A 41 -9.62 -7.10 19.20
C ARG A 41 -8.84 -8.28 19.76
N ALA A 42 -7.89 -8.00 20.64
CA ALA A 42 -7.10 -9.04 21.32
C ALA A 42 -7.99 -9.99 22.16
N ASP A 43 -8.99 -9.47 22.87
CA ASP A 43 -9.93 -10.29 23.65
C ASP A 43 -10.81 -11.22 22.80
N GLN A 44 -11.13 -10.85 21.56
CA GLN A 44 -11.82 -11.72 20.61
C GLN A 44 -11.02 -12.99 20.33
N ILE A 45 -9.71 -12.83 20.05
CA ILE A 45 -8.80 -13.93 19.75
C ILE A 45 -8.59 -14.82 20.98
N LYS A 46 -8.43 -14.22 22.16
CA LYS A 46 -8.26 -14.94 23.43
C LYS A 46 -9.49 -15.78 23.75
N GLN A 47 -10.69 -15.19 23.69
CA GLN A 47 -11.94 -15.90 23.97
C GLN A 47 -12.20 -17.05 23.00
N HIS A 48 -11.92 -16.85 21.70
CA HIS A 48 -12.05 -17.91 20.71
C HIS A 48 -11.04 -19.04 20.95
N SER A 49 -9.76 -18.70 21.19
CA SER A 49 -8.73 -19.68 21.56
C SER A 49 -9.12 -20.48 22.81
N ASP A 50 -9.59 -19.81 23.85
CA ASP A 50 -10.06 -20.45 25.09
C ASP A 50 -11.23 -21.40 24.84
N ALA A 51 -12.16 -21.03 23.94
CA ALA A 51 -13.27 -21.89 23.57
C ALA A 51 -12.79 -23.15 22.83
N LEU A 52 -11.81 -23.03 21.93
CA LEU A 52 -11.22 -24.18 21.22
C LEU A 52 -10.43 -25.10 22.15
N LEU A 53 -9.70 -24.55 23.12
CA LEU A 53 -8.91 -25.32 24.08
C LEU A 53 -9.76 -26.09 25.08
N ARG A 54 -10.93 -25.56 25.44
CA ARG A 54 -11.80 -26.12 26.49
C ARG A 54 -12.92 -27.01 25.99
N ASN A 55 -13.23 -26.96 24.69
CA ASN A 55 -14.41 -27.63 24.13
C ASN A 55 -14.05 -28.47 22.91
N MET A 56 -14.69 -29.62 22.78
CA MET A 56 -14.53 -30.49 21.62
C MET A 56 -15.59 -30.17 20.56
N PHE A 57 -15.16 -29.57 19.46
CA PHE A 57 -15.97 -29.34 18.26
C PHE A 57 -15.56 -30.32 17.16
N ALA A 58 -16.55 -30.98 16.55
CA ALA A 58 -16.34 -31.97 15.50
C ALA A 58 -17.27 -31.69 14.32
N ASN A 59 -17.09 -32.42 13.22
CA ASN A 59 -17.97 -32.26 12.06
C ASN A 59 -19.46 -32.38 12.47
N PRO A 60 -20.33 -31.41 12.09
CA PRO A 60 -21.73 -31.34 12.52
C PRO A 60 -22.62 -32.46 11.98
N HIS A 61 -22.14 -33.30 11.07
CA HIS A 61 -22.95 -34.34 10.41
C HIS A 61 -22.99 -35.68 11.15
N SER A 62 -22.25 -35.85 12.26
CA SER A 62 -22.22 -37.08 13.06
C SER A 62 -23.26 -37.03 14.19
N SER A 63 -24.54 -37.04 13.84
CA SER A 63 -25.69 -36.68 14.73
C SER A 63 -25.77 -37.41 16.08
N ALA A 64 -25.19 -38.60 16.21
CA ALA A 64 -25.14 -39.36 17.47
C ALA A 64 -23.98 -38.96 18.41
N SER A 65 -23.02 -38.15 17.94
CA SER A 65 -21.84 -37.75 18.71
C SER A 65 -22.07 -36.44 19.49
N PRO A 66 -21.76 -36.38 20.80
CA PRO A 66 -21.93 -35.17 21.60
C PRO A 66 -21.18 -33.94 21.07
N SER A 67 -19.97 -34.11 20.50
CA SER A 67 -19.21 -32.99 19.91
C SER A 67 -19.82 -32.49 18.60
N SER A 68 -20.44 -33.37 17.83
CA SER A 68 -21.21 -32.99 16.64
C SER A 68 -22.47 -32.21 17.03
N GLN A 69 -23.20 -32.66 18.05
CA GLN A 69 -24.40 -31.97 18.55
C GLN A 69 -24.06 -30.56 19.04
N ARG A 70 -23.01 -30.42 19.87
CA ARG A 70 -22.49 -29.12 20.29
C ARG A 70 -22.13 -28.21 19.12
N THR A 71 -21.56 -28.77 18.06
CA THR A 71 -21.20 -28.00 16.85
C THR A 71 -22.45 -27.54 16.09
N VAL A 72 -23.50 -28.34 16.04
CA VAL A 72 -24.79 -27.93 15.45
C VAL A 72 -25.44 -26.82 16.28
N GLU A 73 -25.51 -27.00 17.60
CA GLU A 73 -26.11 -26.04 18.54
C GLU A 73 -25.45 -24.67 18.41
N ILE A 74 -24.12 -24.58 18.47
CA ILE A 74 -23.42 -23.30 18.39
C ILE A 74 -23.57 -22.62 17.03
N VAL A 75 -23.57 -23.39 15.93
CA VAL A 75 -23.77 -22.83 14.59
C VAL A 75 -25.20 -22.27 14.47
N ASP A 76 -26.20 -22.95 15.00
CA ASP A 76 -27.58 -22.48 15.02
C ASP A 76 -27.78 -21.28 15.95
N GLU A 77 -27.17 -21.26 17.13
CA GLU A 77 -27.15 -20.09 18.02
C GLU A 77 -26.59 -18.86 17.31
N ILE A 78 -25.50 -19.02 16.56
CA ILE A 78 -24.86 -17.91 15.85
C ILE A 78 -25.73 -17.41 14.69
N ARG A 79 -26.50 -18.27 14.02
CA ARG A 79 -27.52 -17.82 13.05
C ARG A 79 -28.57 -16.93 13.72
N HIS A 80 -29.04 -17.29 14.92
CA HIS A 80 -29.96 -16.45 15.69
C HIS A 80 -29.32 -15.11 16.09
N GLU A 81 -28.05 -15.12 16.53
CA GLU A 81 -27.33 -13.89 16.86
C GLU A 81 -27.16 -12.95 15.65
N ILE A 82 -26.91 -13.51 14.46
CA ILE A 82 -26.81 -12.75 13.21
C ILE A 82 -28.17 -12.15 12.84
N ALA A 83 -29.25 -12.92 12.90
CA ALA A 83 -30.60 -12.42 12.64
C ALA A 83 -30.97 -11.29 13.62
N ALA A 84 -30.71 -11.50 14.91
CA ALA A 84 -30.95 -10.50 15.95
C ALA A 84 -30.12 -9.22 15.75
N PHE A 85 -28.86 -9.33 15.30
CA PHE A 85 -28.01 -8.18 15.00
C PHE A 85 -28.64 -7.25 13.95
N PHE A 86 -29.31 -7.81 12.95
CA PHE A 86 -30.02 -7.04 11.90
C PHE A 86 -31.50 -6.74 12.24
N ASN A 87 -31.92 -6.98 13.49
CA ASN A 87 -33.29 -6.82 13.96
C ASN A 87 -34.32 -7.59 13.13
N THR A 88 -34.04 -8.87 12.86
CA THR A 88 -34.93 -9.82 12.18
C THR A 88 -34.92 -11.19 12.88
N THR A 89 -35.77 -12.12 12.44
CA THR A 89 -35.84 -13.50 12.97
C THR A 89 -35.49 -14.53 11.91
N LEU A 90 -35.18 -15.75 12.35
CA LEU A 90 -35.01 -16.91 11.45
C LEU A 90 -36.33 -17.42 10.85
N GLU A 91 -37.47 -16.88 11.27
CA GLU A 91 -38.77 -17.11 10.61
C GLU A 91 -38.90 -16.25 9.35
N GLU A 92 -38.29 -15.08 9.33
CA GLU A 92 -38.34 -14.17 8.18
C GLU A 92 -37.19 -14.39 7.20
N TYR A 93 -35.99 -14.69 7.69
CA TYR A 93 -34.78 -14.87 6.90
C TYR A 93 -34.03 -16.15 7.24
N ASP A 94 -33.53 -16.84 6.21
CA ASP A 94 -32.50 -17.86 6.40
C ASP A 94 -31.11 -17.22 6.32
N VAL A 95 -30.20 -17.67 7.18
CA VAL A 95 -28.80 -17.22 7.22
C VAL A 95 -27.91 -18.30 6.61
N VAL A 96 -27.40 -18.03 5.41
CA VAL A 96 -26.48 -18.93 4.68
C VAL A 96 -25.05 -18.46 4.93
N PHE A 97 -24.20 -19.31 5.49
CA PHE A 97 -22.78 -19.00 5.63
C PHE A 97 -22.07 -19.09 4.27
N THR A 98 -21.23 -18.09 3.98
CA THR A 98 -20.43 -18.00 2.76
C THR A 98 -19.01 -17.58 3.11
N SER A 99 -18.07 -17.63 2.15
CA SER A 99 -16.69 -17.16 2.41
C SER A 99 -16.55 -15.63 2.45
N GLY A 100 -17.66 -14.89 2.34
CA GLY A 100 -17.71 -13.43 2.37
C GLY A 100 -18.75 -12.87 1.39
N THR A 101 -18.91 -11.54 1.36
CA THR A 101 -19.82 -10.81 0.47
C THR A 101 -19.73 -11.27 -0.98
N THR A 102 -18.52 -11.37 -1.55
CA THR A 102 -18.33 -11.80 -2.95
C THR A 102 -18.87 -13.19 -3.22
N ALA A 103 -18.73 -14.13 -2.27
CA ALA A 103 -19.26 -15.48 -2.42
C ALA A 103 -20.80 -15.49 -2.33
N GLY A 104 -21.39 -14.67 -1.45
CA GLY A 104 -22.84 -14.47 -1.41
C GLY A 104 -23.40 -13.86 -2.69
N LEU A 105 -22.71 -12.86 -3.26
CA LEU A 105 -23.09 -12.23 -4.54
C LEU A 105 -22.99 -13.23 -5.70
N LYS A 106 -21.89 -13.99 -5.76
CA LYS A 106 -21.70 -15.07 -6.74
C LYS A 106 -22.83 -16.10 -6.64
N LEU A 107 -23.18 -16.51 -5.42
CA LEU A 107 -24.26 -17.47 -5.18
C LEU A 107 -25.60 -16.96 -5.72
N ILE A 108 -25.91 -15.67 -5.56
CA ILE A 108 -27.10 -15.07 -6.18
C ILE A 108 -26.98 -15.10 -7.71
N GLY A 109 -25.84 -14.72 -8.28
CA GLY A 109 -25.61 -14.78 -9.74
C GLY A 109 -25.81 -16.18 -10.33
N GLU A 110 -25.36 -17.22 -9.63
CA GLU A 110 -25.47 -18.62 -10.08
C GLU A 110 -26.85 -19.24 -9.88
N THR A 111 -27.71 -18.64 -9.04
CA THR A 111 -28.96 -19.29 -8.60
C THR A 111 -30.21 -18.46 -8.87
N PHE A 112 -30.08 -17.17 -9.12
CA PHE A 112 -31.19 -16.32 -9.54
C PHE A 112 -31.57 -16.69 -10.99
N PRO A 113 -32.85 -16.92 -11.30
CA PRO A 113 -33.27 -17.50 -12.56
C PRO A 113 -33.42 -16.41 -13.64
N PHE A 114 -32.31 -15.77 -14.00
CA PHE A 114 -32.28 -14.79 -15.08
C PHE A 114 -32.77 -15.43 -16.39
N THR A 115 -33.64 -14.70 -17.08
CA THR A 115 -34.10 -15.00 -18.45
C THR A 115 -33.64 -13.87 -19.38
N ASP A 116 -33.78 -14.08 -20.68
CA ASP A 116 -33.63 -13.04 -21.71
C ASP A 116 -34.55 -11.82 -21.49
N ARG A 117 -35.67 -12.02 -20.79
CA ARG A 117 -36.61 -10.95 -20.37
C ARG A 117 -36.28 -10.32 -19.02
N SER A 118 -35.33 -10.87 -18.26
CA SER A 118 -34.97 -10.37 -16.94
C SER A 118 -34.09 -9.13 -17.01
N LEU A 119 -34.32 -8.21 -16.08
CA LEU A 119 -33.47 -7.04 -15.88
C LEU A 119 -32.59 -7.20 -14.64
N PHE A 120 -31.29 -6.98 -14.81
CA PHE A 120 -30.37 -6.73 -13.70
C PHE A 120 -29.98 -5.25 -13.70
N VAL A 121 -30.30 -4.55 -12.62
CA VAL A 121 -29.98 -3.13 -12.44
C VAL A 121 -29.10 -3.00 -11.21
N TYR A 122 -28.03 -2.22 -11.32
CA TYR A 122 -27.17 -1.91 -10.18
C TYR A 122 -26.82 -0.43 -10.11
N SER A 123 -26.52 0.05 -8.90
CA SER A 123 -26.05 1.42 -8.69
C SER A 123 -24.66 1.63 -9.28
N GLU A 124 -24.39 2.77 -9.93
CA GLU A 124 -23.08 3.06 -10.56
C GLU A 124 -21.90 2.94 -9.59
N ASP A 125 -22.14 3.19 -8.30
CA ASP A 125 -21.16 3.08 -7.23
C ASP A 125 -21.07 1.69 -6.59
N SER A 126 -21.53 0.66 -7.29
CA SER A 126 -21.43 -0.73 -6.86
C SER A 126 -20.00 -1.26 -6.98
N HIS A 127 -19.60 -2.08 -6.02
CA HIS A 127 -18.34 -2.81 -6.07
C HIS A 127 -18.34 -3.82 -7.23
N ASN A 128 -17.17 -4.11 -7.82
CA ASN A 128 -17.02 -5.08 -8.93
C ASN A 128 -17.72 -6.43 -8.67
N SER A 129 -17.72 -6.91 -7.43
CA SER A 129 -18.41 -8.16 -7.06
C SER A 129 -19.93 -8.12 -7.32
N VAL A 130 -20.57 -6.95 -7.25
CA VAL A 130 -21.98 -6.77 -7.59
C VAL A 130 -22.16 -6.73 -9.11
N VAL A 131 -21.24 -6.08 -9.83
CA VAL A 131 -21.25 -6.05 -11.30
C VAL A 131 -21.10 -7.47 -11.86
N GLY A 132 -20.23 -8.28 -11.26
CA GLY A 132 -20.00 -9.68 -11.62
C GLY A 132 -21.09 -10.67 -11.18
N VAL A 133 -22.27 -10.19 -10.74
CA VAL A 133 -23.45 -11.06 -10.54
C VAL A 133 -23.93 -11.64 -11.87
N LEU A 134 -23.74 -10.91 -12.98
CA LEU A 134 -23.94 -11.47 -14.33
C LEU A 134 -22.64 -12.13 -14.84
N PRO A 135 -22.73 -13.22 -15.63
CA PRO A 135 -21.57 -13.81 -16.30
C PRO A 135 -20.83 -12.81 -17.20
N ILE A 136 -19.51 -12.95 -17.31
CA ILE A 136 -18.65 -12.09 -18.16
C ILE A 136 -19.14 -12.09 -19.62
N GLU A 137 -19.56 -13.25 -20.14
CA GLU A 137 -20.08 -13.41 -21.51
C GLU A 137 -21.35 -12.57 -21.77
N VAL A 138 -22.18 -12.36 -20.74
CA VAL A 138 -23.39 -11.51 -20.80
C VAL A 138 -23.02 -10.04 -20.69
N LEU A 139 -21.98 -9.70 -19.93
CA LEU A 139 -21.47 -8.33 -19.80
C LEU A 139 -20.75 -7.86 -21.08
N ASP A 140 -19.94 -8.71 -21.69
CA ASP A 140 -19.18 -8.41 -22.91
C ASP A 140 -20.06 -8.34 -24.18
N SER A 141 -21.25 -8.96 -24.15
CA SER A 141 -22.20 -8.95 -25.27
C SER A 141 -23.17 -7.75 -25.27
N LEU A 142 -23.11 -6.88 -24.26
CA LEU A 142 -23.86 -5.63 -24.20
C LEU A 142 -22.96 -4.48 -24.72
N PRO A 143 -22.86 -4.26 -26.06
CA PRO A 143 -23.90 -3.52 -26.77
C PRO A 143 -24.05 -3.91 -28.26
N ASN A 144 -25.06 -4.72 -28.58
CA ASN A 144 -25.83 -4.67 -29.83
C ASN A 144 -26.96 -5.69 -29.72
N ASN A 145 -28.18 -5.28 -30.06
CA ASN A 145 -29.38 -6.11 -30.16
C ASN A 145 -29.06 -7.56 -30.53
N THR A 146 -29.03 -8.44 -29.53
CA THR A 146 -28.98 -9.88 -29.79
C THR A 146 -30.11 -10.51 -29.01
N THR A 147 -31.26 -10.55 -29.68
CA THR A 147 -32.42 -11.34 -29.29
C THR A 147 -32.01 -12.81 -29.37
N ILE A 148 -31.86 -13.47 -28.23
CA ILE A 148 -31.75 -14.93 -28.19
C ILE A 148 -33.16 -15.47 -28.42
N LYS A 149 -33.30 -16.38 -29.39
CA LYS A 149 -34.60 -16.91 -29.82
C LYS A 149 -35.26 -17.73 -28.71
N GLU A 150 -36.57 -17.55 -28.64
CA GLU A 150 -37.56 -18.22 -27.79
C GLU A 150 -37.46 -19.74 -27.83
N GLU A 151 -37.55 -20.35 -26.65
CA GLU A 151 -38.37 -21.56 -26.44
C GLU A 151 -38.65 -21.68 -24.93
N GLY A 152 -39.84 -21.24 -24.48
CA GLY A 152 -40.23 -21.38 -23.08
C GLY A 152 -41.52 -20.64 -22.68
N THR A 153 -42.59 -21.41 -22.51
CA THR A 153 -43.94 -21.05 -22.04
C THR A 153 -43.98 -20.33 -20.68
N ASP A 154 -44.79 -19.27 -20.59
CA ASP A 154 -45.50 -18.75 -19.39
C ASP A 154 -44.75 -18.74 -18.03
N SER A 155 -43.43 -18.50 -18.03
CA SER A 155 -42.66 -18.38 -16.79
C SER A 155 -42.70 -16.97 -16.20
N GLU A 156 -42.96 -16.85 -14.90
CA GLU A 156 -42.89 -15.60 -14.14
C GLU A 156 -41.49 -14.94 -14.32
N VAL A 157 -41.46 -13.71 -14.82
CA VAL A 157 -40.20 -12.96 -15.08
C VAL A 157 -39.73 -12.31 -13.79
N TYR A 158 -38.46 -12.52 -13.42
CA TYR A 158 -37.85 -11.93 -12.24
C TYR A 158 -36.74 -10.94 -12.61
N ASN A 159 -36.77 -9.79 -11.95
CA ASN A 159 -35.80 -8.71 -12.08
C ASN A 159 -35.03 -8.54 -10.77
N LEU A 160 -33.76 -8.16 -10.84
CA LEU A 160 -32.91 -7.98 -9.68
C LEU A 160 -32.33 -6.56 -9.66
N PHE A 161 -32.53 -5.86 -8.54
CA PHE A 161 -31.92 -4.57 -8.28
C PHE A 161 -30.88 -4.70 -7.17
N ALA A 162 -29.62 -4.35 -7.47
CA ALA A 162 -28.52 -4.42 -6.50
C ALA A 162 -27.95 -3.03 -6.19
N PHE A 163 -27.68 -2.76 -4.91
CA PHE A 163 -27.03 -1.51 -4.51
C PHE A 163 -26.24 -1.67 -3.20
N PRO A 164 -25.16 -0.89 -3.03
CA PRO A 164 -24.45 -0.85 -1.76
C PRO A 164 -25.22 0.00 -0.73
N GLY A 165 -25.28 -0.44 0.52
CA GLY A 165 -25.78 0.40 1.60
C GLY A 165 -24.88 1.62 1.86
N GLU A 166 -23.56 1.44 1.71
CA GLU A 166 -22.55 2.49 1.78
C GLU A 166 -21.50 2.26 0.69
N CYS A 167 -21.27 3.28 -0.14
CA CYS A 167 -20.30 3.25 -1.24
C CYS A 167 -18.88 3.03 -0.70
N ASN A 168 -18.18 2.00 -1.19
CA ASN A 168 -16.82 1.69 -0.78
C ASN A 168 -15.75 2.65 -1.37
N PHE A 169 -16.16 3.55 -2.26
CA PHE A 169 -15.33 4.62 -2.80
C PHE A 169 -15.49 5.91 -1.98
N SER A 170 -16.67 6.53 -2.00
CA SER A 170 -16.90 7.86 -1.41
C SER A 170 -17.50 7.83 0.00
N GLY A 171 -17.92 6.67 0.51
CA GLY A 171 -18.68 6.59 1.75
C GLY A 171 -20.10 7.14 1.65
N ALA A 172 -20.58 7.49 0.45
CA ALA A 172 -21.98 7.89 0.27
C ALA A 172 -22.92 6.77 0.72
N LYS A 173 -23.91 7.09 1.56
CA LYS A 173 -24.92 6.14 2.02
C LYS A 173 -26.16 6.21 1.14
N HIS A 174 -26.71 5.05 0.81
CA HIS A 174 -27.99 4.93 0.13
C HIS A 174 -29.11 4.78 1.16
N SER A 175 -30.24 5.43 0.92
CA SER A 175 -31.42 5.24 1.76
C SER A 175 -31.96 3.82 1.59
N LEU A 176 -32.20 3.12 2.70
CA LEU A 176 -32.82 1.79 2.64
C LEU A 176 -34.28 1.83 2.19
N SER A 177 -34.91 3.01 2.09
CA SER A 177 -36.24 3.16 1.46
C SER A 177 -36.27 2.75 -0.01
N ILE A 178 -35.10 2.64 -0.67
CA ILE A 178 -34.97 2.08 -2.01
C ILE A 178 -35.55 0.68 -2.11
N VAL A 179 -35.39 -0.13 -1.04
CA VAL A 179 -35.90 -1.49 -0.99
C VAL A 179 -37.41 -1.52 -1.26
N SER A 180 -38.18 -0.77 -0.47
CA SER A 180 -39.65 -0.74 -0.60
C SER A 180 -40.11 -0.11 -1.91
N ALA A 181 -39.38 0.90 -2.40
CA ALA A 181 -39.74 1.57 -3.65
C ALA A 181 -39.55 0.68 -4.88
N VAL A 182 -38.48 -0.14 -4.91
CA VAL A 182 -38.25 -1.10 -5.98
C VAL A 182 -39.26 -2.25 -5.89
N GLN A 183 -39.43 -2.86 -4.71
CA GLN A 183 -40.37 -3.98 -4.51
C GLN A 183 -41.84 -3.62 -4.81
N SER A 184 -42.23 -2.35 -4.64
CA SER A 184 -43.59 -1.86 -4.93
C SER A 184 -43.81 -1.43 -6.38
N ASN A 185 -42.83 -1.63 -7.28
CA ASN A 185 -42.88 -1.13 -8.65
C ASN A 185 -43.09 0.41 -8.74
N ALA A 186 -42.79 1.15 -7.68
CA ALA A 186 -42.88 2.61 -7.63
C ALA A 186 -41.69 3.31 -8.32
N HIS A 187 -40.91 2.56 -9.11
CA HIS A 187 -39.68 3.02 -9.78
C HIS A 187 -39.91 4.21 -10.73
N LYS A 188 -41.13 4.42 -11.23
CA LYS A 188 -41.52 5.63 -12.01
C LYS A 188 -41.34 6.95 -11.23
N LYS A 189 -41.27 6.91 -9.90
CA LYS A 189 -40.98 8.07 -9.03
C LYS A 189 -39.50 8.18 -8.64
N MET A 190 -38.68 7.18 -8.98
CA MET A 190 -37.24 7.21 -8.76
C MET A 190 -36.54 7.74 -9.99
N ASN A 191 -35.56 8.61 -9.82
CA ASN A 191 -34.69 9.00 -10.92
C ASN A 191 -33.77 7.82 -11.28
N LEU A 192 -34.31 6.88 -12.06
CA LEU A 192 -33.63 5.66 -12.48
C LEU A 192 -32.39 5.94 -13.35
N GLU A 193 -32.26 7.14 -13.94
CA GLU A 193 -31.08 7.53 -14.73
C GLU A 193 -29.80 7.55 -13.87
N LYS A 194 -29.92 7.64 -12.54
CA LYS A 194 -28.80 7.54 -11.60
C LYS A 194 -28.32 6.09 -11.37
N TYR A 195 -29.08 5.10 -11.82
CA TYR A 195 -28.77 3.68 -11.67
C TYR A 195 -28.46 3.13 -13.07
N CYS A 196 -27.35 2.38 -13.22
CA CYS A 196 -26.91 1.95 -14.55
C CYS A 196 -27.99 1.07 -15.21
N LEU A 197 -28.58 1.57 -16.30
CA LEU A 197 -29.51 0.82 -17.13
C LEU A 197 -28.75 0.13 -18.26
N GLY A 198 -28.26 -1.08 -17.97
CA GLY A 198 -27.73 -2.01 -18.99
C GLY A 198 -28.79 -2.50 -19.98
N ALA A 199 -30.08 -2.28 -19.69
CA ALA A 199 -31.19 -2.56 -20.58
C ALA A 199 -31.91 -1.27 -20.96
N LYS A 200 -31.40 -0.57 -21.98
CA LYS A 200 -32.20 0.44 -22.67
C LYS A 200 -33.26 -0.30 -23.47
N SER A 201 -34.53 0.04 -23.25
CA SER A 201 -35.71 -0.43 -23.99
C SER A 201 -36.30 -1.77 -23.55
N VAL A 202 -37.12 -1.79 -22.48
CA VAL A 202 -38.52 -2.27 -22.42
C VAL A 202 -39.10 -1.73 -21.09
N ALA A 203 -40.39 -1.38 -21.02
CA ALA A 203 -41.04 -1.15 -19.73
C ALA A 203 -40.90 -2.42 -18.86
N PRO A 204 -40.39 -2.35 -17.63
CA PRO A 204 -40.06 -3.56 -16.88
C PRO A 204 -41.33 -4.35 -16.55
N GLU A 205 -41.52 -5.49 -17.21
CA GLU A 205 -42.49 -6.51 -16.83
C GLU A 205 -41.85 -7.47 -15.81
N GLY A 206 -42.66 -8.07 -14.93
CA GLY A 206 -42.20 -9.04 -13.94
C GLY A 206 -41.99 -8.51 -12.52
N LYS A 207 -41.59 -9.41 -11.63
CA LYS A 207 -41.45 -9.17 -10.19
C LYS A 207 -40.02 -8.72 -9.86
N TRP A 208 -39.90 -7.67 -9.05
CA TRP A 208 -38.61 -7.13 -8.63
C TRP A 208 -38.15 -7.69 -7.29
N PHE A 209 -36.87 -8.05 -7.23
CA PHE A 209 -36.14 -8.45 -6.04
C PHE A 209 -35.01 -7.46 -5.76
N VAL A 210 -34.67 -7.29 -4.49
CA VAL A 210 -33.64 -6.37 -4.04
C VAL A 210 -32.50 -7.10 -3.35
N LEU A 211 -31.29 -6.91 -3.86
CA LEU A 211 -30.03 -7.38 -3.31
C LEU A 211 -29.27 -6.20 -2.66
N LEU A 212 -29.19 -6.20 -1.34
CA LEU A 212 -28.45 -5.20 -0.59
C LEU A 212 -27.03 -5.68 -0.31
N ASP A 213 -26.03 -4.99 -0.87
CA ASP A 213 -24.64 -5.11 -0.40
C ASP A 213 -24.47 -4.30 0.89
N ALA A 214 -24.59 -4.97 2.03
CA ALA A 214 -24.46 -4.37 3.34
C ALA A 214 -23.03 -4.44 3.90
N ALA A 215 -22.04 -4.89 3.11
CA ALA A 215 -20.70 -5.21 3.60
C ALA A 215 -20.00 -4.04 4.30
N LYS A 216 -20.19 -2.80 3.80
CA LYS A 216 -19.65 -1.61 4.45
C LYS A 216 -20.65 -0.95 5.40
N LEU A 217 -21.94 -0.92 5.06
CA LEU A 217 -22.98 -0.32 5.89
C LEU A 217 -23.06 -0.98 7.27
N ALA A 218 -23.04 -2.31 7.32
CA ALA A 218 -23.14 -3.10 8.56
C ALA A 218 -21.93 -2.92 9.50
N ALA A 219 -20.80 -2.44 8.98
CA ALA A 219 -19.61 -2.23 9.79
C ALA A 219 -19.71 -1.01 10.72
N THR A 220 -20.51 -0.02 10.37
CA THR A 220 -20.54 1.27 11.09
C THR A 220 -21.92 1.84 11.35
N ASN A 221 -22.99 1.22 10.83
CA ASN A 221 -24.35 1.72 10.99
C ASN A 221 -25.30 0.66 11.54
N PRO A 222 -26.28 1.05 12.39
CA PRO A 222 -27.38 0.16 12.73
C PRO A 222 -28.22 -0.11 11.47
N ILE A 223 -28.65 -1.36 11.33
CA ILE A 223 -29.53 -1.81 10.24
C ILE A 223 -30.72 -2.51 10.88
N ASP A 224 -31.93 -2.16 10.43
CA ASP A 224 -33.18 -2.65 11.00
C ASP A 224 -34.06 -3.28 9.91
N PHE A 225 -33.97 -4.61 9.77
CA PHE A 225 -34.75 -5.35 8.78
C PHE A 225 -36.20 -5.62 9.19
N SER A 226 -36.61 -5.26 10.42
CA SER A 226 -38.04 -5.27 10.76
C SER A 226 -38.83 -4.23 9.95
N ARG A 227 -38.18 -3.14 9.52
CA ARG A 227 -38.78 -2.02 8.78
C ARG A 227 -38.63 -2.12 7.27
N VAL A 228 -37.45 -2.52 6.81
CA VAL A 228 -37.09 -2.62 5.39
C VAL A 228 -36.61 -4.04 5.13
N LYS A 229 -37.22 -4.74 4.18
CA LYS A 229 -37.02 -6.20 4.02
C LYS A 229 -36.45 -6.54 2.63
N PRO A 230 -35.15 -6.32 2.39
CA PRO A 230 -34.49 -6.73 1.14
C PRO A 230 -34.66 -8.24 0.93
N ASP A 231 -34.75 -8.68 -0.32
CA ASP A 231 -34.87 -10.11 -0.62
C ASP A 231 -33.58 -10.86 -0.29
N PHE A 232 -32.45 -10.22 -0.56
CA PHE A 232 -31.11 -10.77 -0.34
C PHE A 232 -30.20 -9.73 0.32
N VAL A 233 -29.40 -10.13 1.30
CA VAL A 233 -28.42 -9.26 1.97
C VAL A 233 -27.10 -9.98 2.11
N VAL A 234 -26.01 -9.33 1.70
CA VAL A 234 -24.66 -9.89 1.81
C VAL A 234 -23.78 -9.08 2.76
N VAL A 235 -23.00 -9.76 3.59
CA VAL A 235 -22.05 -9.15 4.54
C VAL A 235 -20.76 -9.97 4.69
N SER A 236 -19.70 -9.31 5.17
CA SER A 236 -18.41 -9.92 5.52
C SER A 236 -18.02 -9.51 6.93
N PHE A 237 -17.76 -10.48 7.81
CA PHE A 237 -17.51 -10.23 9.22
C PHE A 237 -16.18 -9.50 9.48
N TYR A 238 -15.15 -9.81 8.69
CA TYR A 238 -13.85 -9.14 8.81
C TYR A 238 -13.90 -7.62 8.51
N LYS A 239 -14.94 -7.13 7.83
CA LYS A 239 -15.17 -5.68 7.65
C LYS A 239 -15.86 -5.05 8.87
N MET A 240 -16.61 -5.84 9.63
CA MET A 240 -17.37 -5.38 10.79
C MET A 240 -16.51 -5.37 12.07
N PHE A 241 -15.71 -6.41 12.29
CA PHE A 241 -14.90 -6.56 13.51
C PHE A 241 -13.57 -7.31 13.32
N GLY A 242 -13.11 -7.53 12.08
CA GLY A 242 -11.72 -7.88 11.76
C GLY A 242 -11.35 -9.36 11.78
N TYR A 243 -12.07 -10.20 12.53
CA TYR A 243 -11.83 -11.64 12.62
C TYR A 243 -13.17 -12.40 12.73
N PRO A 244 -13.38 -13.55 12.07
CA PRO A 244 -12.46 -14.23 11.15
C PRO A 244 -12.48 -13.64 9.73
N THR A 245 -11.40 -13.89 9.00
CA THR A 245 -11.36 -13.66 7.55
C THR A 245 -11.91 -14.87 6.80
N GLY A 246 -12.33 -14.70 5.54
CA GLY A 246 -12.89 -15.81 4.76
C GLY A 246 -14.26 -16.30 5.21
N LEU A 247 -15.01 -15.49 5.99
CA LEU A 247 -16.37 -15.78 6.42
C LEU A 247 -17.29 -14.56 6.28
N GLY A 248 -18.49 -14.81 5.80
CA GLY A 248 -19.59 -13.86 5.72
C GLY A 248 -20.92 -14.59 5.61
N THR A 249 -21.98 -13.86 5.29
CA THR A 249 -23.32 -14.45 5.13
C THR A 249 -24.09 -13.85 3.97
N LEU A 250 -24.97 -14.69 3.42
CA LEU A 250 -26.09 -14.29 2.59
C LEU A 250 -27.36 -14.53 3.42
N LEU A 251 -28.06 -13.45 3.77
CA LEU A 251 -29.40 -13.55 4.34
C LEU A 251 -30.39 -13.61 3.18
N VAL A 252 -31.26 -14.62 3.20
CA VAL A 252 -32.30 -14.83 2.18
C VAL A 252 -33.65 -14.73 2.84
N LYS A 253 -34.47 -13.78 2.40
CA LYS A 253 -35.85 -13.66 2.86
C LYS A 253 -36.62 -14.92 2.47
N LYS A 254 -37.29 -15.58 3.42
CA LYS A 254 -37.93 -16.89 3.17
C LYS A 254 -38.95 -16.86 2.04
N SER A 255 -39.76 -15.79 1.97
CA SER A 255 -40.73 -15.59 0.89
C SER A 255 -40.10 -15.39 -0.49
N SER A 256 -38.82 -15.06 -0.54
CA SER A 256 -38.06 -14.84 -1.78
C SER A 256 -37.21 -16.04 -2.17
N GLY A 257 -36.84 -16.90 -1.21
CA GLY A 257 -35.93 -18.02 -1.44
C GLY A 257 -36.40 -19.08 -2.43
N GLN A 258 -37.72 -19.16 -2.71
CA GLN A 258 -38.27 -20.06 -3.71
C GLN A 258 -37.86 -19.69 -5.15
N CYS A 259 -37.50 -18.42 -5.40
CA CYS A 259 -37.04 -18.00 -6.72
C CYS A 259 -35.64 -18.57 -7.05
N LEU A 260 -34.81 -18.87 -6.04
CA LEU A 260 -33.44 -19.34 -6.23
C LEU A 260 -33.41 -20.81 -6.65
N LYS A 261 -32.88 -21.07 -7.84
CA LYS A 261 -32.73 -22.39 -8.47
C LYS A 261 -31.26 -22.78 -8.51
N LYS A 262 -30.86 -23.73 -7.65
CA LYS A 262 -29.50 -24.24 -7.60
C LYS A 262 -29.36 -25.45 -8.52
N ALA A 263 -28.41 -25.41 -9.46
CA ALA A 263 -28.13 -26.52 -10.38
C ALA A 263 -27.16 -27.58 -9.81
N TYR A 264 -26.33 -27.18 -8.84
CA TYR A 264 -25.34 -28.04 -8.18
C TYR A 264 -25.80 -28.49 -6.78
N PHE A 265 -25.36 -29.68 -6.34
CA PHE A 265 -25.53 -30.12 -4.95
C PHE A 265 -24.23 -30.73 -4.41
N GLY A 266 -23.85 -30.35 -3.19
CA GLY A 266 -22.78 -30.96 -2.41
C GLY A 266 -23.28 -31.81 -1.25
N GLY A 267 -22.34 -32.37 -0.47
CA GLY A 267 -22.67 -33.06 0.78
C GLY A 267 -23.47 -32.16 1.73
N GLY A 268 -24.44 -32.74 2.45
CA GLY A 268 -25.31 -32.00 3.38
C GLY A 268 -26.54 -31.33 2.75
N THR A 269 -26.53 -31.08 1.43
CA THR A 269 -27.58 -30.29 0.74
C THR A 269 -28.82 -31.06 0.29
N LEU A 270 -28.70 -32.38 0.13
CA LEU A 270 -29.80 -33.26 -0.28
C LEU A 270 -30.46 -33.94 0.93
N SER A 271 -31.78 -34.09 0.86
CA SER A 271 -32.57 -34.96 1.74
C SER A 271 -32.52 -36.42 1.28
N VAL A 272 -32.49 -36.66 -0.03
CA VAL A 272 -32.36 -37.97 -0.66
C VAL A 272 -31.44 -37.87 -1.87
N SER A 273 -30.52 -38.83 -2.02
CA SER A 273 -29.69 -39.02 -3.21
C SER A 273 -29.60 -40.51 -3.54
N MET A 274 -30.06 -40.89 -4.73
CA MET A 274 -29.97 -42.26 -5.25
C MET A 274 -29.24 -42.23 -6.59
N SER A 275 -27.95 -42.57 -6.56
CA SER A 275 -27.10 -42.61 -7.75
C SER A 275 -27.54 -43.64 -8.78
N SER A 276 -28.14 -44.75 -8.35
CA SER A 276 -28.64 -45.80 -9.23
C SER A 276 -29.85 -45.39 -10.07
N LEU A 277 -30.65 -44.43 -9.59
CA LEU A 277 -31.89 -43.98 -10.25
C LEU A 277 -31.82 -42.51 -10.70
N ASN A 278 -30.67 -41.84 -10.51
CA ASN A 278 -30.49 -40.40 -10.76
C ASN A 278 -31.56 -39.54 -10.05
N ILE A 279 -31.99 -39.94 -8.85
CA ILE A 279 -32.96 -39.18 -8.05
C ILE A 279 -32.22 -38.37 -6.99
N SER A 280 -32.36 -37.05 -7.03
CA SER A 280 -31.88 -36.12 -6.00
C SER A 280 -33.01 -35.24 -5.51
N ARG A 281 -33.22 -35.17 -4.20
CA ARG A 281 -34.18 -34.23 -3.58
C ARG A 281 -33.43 -33.27 -2.66
N PRO A 282 -33.45 -31.95 -2.92
CA PRO A 282 -32.89 -30.96 -2.01
C PRO A 282 -33.55 -30.99 -0.63
N ARG A 283 -32.87 -30.48 0.39
CA ARG A 283 -33.50 -30.19 1.69
C ARG A 283 -34.44 -28.97 1.58
N PRO A 284 -35.50 -28.89 2.41
CA PRO A 284 -36.44 -27.77 2.35
C PRO A 284 -35.84 -26.46 2.89
N GLU A 285 -34.92 -26.52 3.85
CA GLU A 285 -34.31 -25.33 4.45
C GLU A 285 -33.31 -24.68 3.48
N ILE A 286 -33.45 -23.36 3.28
CA ILE A 286 -32.62 -22.61 2.32
C ILE A 286 -31.14 -22.72 2.69
N TYR A 287 -30.76 -22.47 3.94
CA TYR A 287 -29.35 -22.52 4.34
C TYR A 287 -28.71 -23.87 4.06
N ARG A 288 -29.43 -24.99 4.28
CA ARG A 288 -28.92 -26.33 3.97
C ARG A 288 -28.79 -26.58 2.47
N ARG A 289 -29.63 -25.98 1.62
CA ARG A 289 -29.51 -26.10 0.16
C ARG A 289 -28.26 -25.41 -0.38
N PHE A 290 -27.81 -24.34 0.27
CA PHE A 290 -26.78 -23.45 -0.25
C PHE A 290 -25.43 -23.54 0.49
N GLU A 291 -25.35 -24.25 1.62
CA GLU A 291 -24.10 -24.60 2.30
C GLU A 291 -23.59 -25.96 1.82
N ASP A 292 -22.72 -25.97 0.80
CA ASP A 292 -22.13 -27.20 0.28
C ASP A 292 -21.03 -27.73 1.20
N GLY A 293 -21.19 -28.97 1.67
CA GLY A 293 -20.20 -29.65 2.51
C GLY A 293 -20.15 -29.12 3.94
N THR A 294 -19.04 -29.38 4.61
CA THR A 294 -18.83 -28.94 6.00
C THR A 294 -18.56 -27.43 6.01
N VAL A 295 -19.43 -26.67 6.67
CA VAL A 295 -19.22 -25.24 6.94
C VAL A 295 -18.00 -25.01 7.85
N SER A 296 -17.38 -23.82 7.78
CA SER A 296 -16.27 -23.47 8.69
C SER A 296 -16.76 -23.22 10.11
N TYR A 297 -17.20 -24.27 10.81
CA TYR A 297 -17.87 -24.19 12.11
C TYR A 297 -16.99 -23.57 13.21
N LEU A 298 -15.66 -23.72 13.12
CA LEU A 298 -14.73 -23.07 14.05
C LEU A 298 -14.60 -21.56 13.81
N ASP A 299 -14.63 -21.12 12.55
CA ASP A 299 -14.65 -19.69 12.23
C ASP A 299 -16.03 -19.09 12.55
N ILE A 300 -17.11 -19.83 12.30
CA ILE A 300 -18.46 -19.44 12.69
C ILE A 300 -18.49 -19.18 14.20
N LEU A 301 -17.95 -20.08 15.03
CA LEU A 301 -17.81 -19.89 16.48
C LEU A 301 -17.17 -18.55 16.86
N ALA A 302 -16.20 -18.04 16.09
CA ALA A 302 -15.54 -16.77 16.36
C ALA A 302 -16.43 -15.53 16.17
N VAL A 303 -17.48 -15.64 15.35
CA VAL A 303 -18.40 -14.53 15.01
C VAL A 303 -19.13 -14.01 16.25
N GLN A 304 -19.51 -14.88 17.19
CA GLN A 304 -20.23 -14.49 18.40
C GLN A 304 -19.49 -13.41 19.20
N TYR A 305 -18.15 -13.50 19.28
CA TYR A 305 -17.33 -12.59 20.06
C TYR A 305 -17.25 -11.21 19.38
N GLY A 306 -17.16 -11.20 18.04
CA GLY A 306 -17.23 -9.99 17.24
C GLY A 306 -18.57 -9.28 17.35
N LEU A 307 -19.68 -10.03 17.24
CA LEU A 307 -21.03 -9.49 17.43
C LEU A 307 -21.24 -8.94 18.84
N ARG A 308 -20.69 -9.61 19.86
CA ARG A 308 -20.73 -9.15 21.26
C ARG A 308 -20.00 -7.82 21.43
N ILE A 309 -18.84 -7.62 20.79
CA ILE A 309 -18.11 -6.33 20.80
C ILE A 309 -19.02 -5.22 20.26
N LEU A 310 -19.61 -5.42 19.09
CA LEU A 310 -20.48 -4.42 18.46
C LEU A 310 -21.74 -4.14 19.30
N ARG A 311 -22.30 -5.16 19.95
CA ARG A 311 -23.45 -5.03 20.85
C ARG A 311 -23.11 -4.22 22.09
N ASN A 312 -21.96 -4.47 22.71
CA ASN A 312 -21.49 -3.77 23.90
C ASN A 312 -21.21 -2.28 23.63
N LEU A 313 -20.63 -1.97 22.47
CA LEU A 313 -20.42 -0.57 22.05
C LEU A 313 -21.71 0.11 21.57
N SER A 314 -22.68 -0.67 21.09
CA SER A 314 -23.87 -0.25 20.33
C SER A 314 -23.53 0.34 18.96
N MET A 315 -24.19 -0.17 17.92
CA MET A 315 -24.05 0.35 16.56
C MET A 315 -24.42 1.83 16.43
N ARG A 316 -25.29 2.37 17.29
CA ARG A 316 -25.60 3.82 17.30
C ARG A 316 -24.41 4.64 17.81
N SER A 317 -23.70 4.19 18.84
CA SER A 317 -22.52 4.89 19.35
C SER A 317 -21.38 4.80 18.33
N ILE A 318 -21.18 3.63 17.72
CA ILE A 318 -20.21 3.43 16.63
C ILE A 318 -20.49 4.39 15.48
N GLN A 319 -21.74 4.47 15.01
CA GLN A 319 -22.14 5.37 13.95
C GLN A 319 -21.81 6.83 14.29
N ARG A 320 -22.19 7.29 15.49
CA ARG A 320 -21.92 8.68 15.94
C ARG A 320 -20.42 8.97 16.01
N HIS A 321 -19.63 8.05 16.56
CA HIS A 321 -18.18 8.21 16.68
C HIS A 321 -17.51 8.29 15.32
N VAL A 322 -17.79 7.34 14.42
CA VAL A 322 -17.21 7.29 13.07
C VAL A 322 -17.63 8.51 12.25
N GLN A 323 -18.89 8.94 12.36
CA GLN A 323 -19.38 10.16 11.72
C GLN A 323 -18.67 11.41 12.25
N SER A 324 -18.46 11.51 13.57
CA SER A 324 -17.75 12.62 14.20
C SER A 324 -16.31 12.74 13.72
N ILE A 325 -15.58 11.61 13.67
CA ILE A 325 -14.22 11.54 13.14
C ILE A 325 -14.16 11.89 11.66
N THR A 326 -15.07 11.30 10.87
CA THR A 326 -15.09 11.52 9.42
C THR A 326 -15.34 13.01 9.12
N TYR A 327 -16.30 13.62 9.82
CA TYR A 327 -16.56 15.05 9.69
C TYR A 327 -15.37 15.90 10.15
N TYR A 328 -14.71 15.55 11.27
CA TYR A 328 -13.54 16.27 11.77
C TYR A 328 -12.39 16.25 10.76
N MET A 329 -12.05 15.08 10.20
CA MET A 329 -11.04 14.94 9.15
C MET A 329 -11.43 15.77 7.91
N TYR A 330 -12.68 15.64 7.45
CA TYR A 330 -13.19 16.39 6.30
C TYR A 330 -13.07 17.91 6.49
N ALA A 331 -13.51 18.43 7.65
CA ALA A 331 -13.42 19.85 7.97
C ALA A 331 -11.96 20.33 7.97
N LYS A 332 -11.05 19.59 8.60
CA LYS A 332 -9.64 19.96 8.65
C LYS A 332 -8.95 19.92 7.28
N LEU A 333 -9.19 18.88 6.49
CA LEU A 333 -8.64 18.80 5.13
C LEU A 333 -9.15 19.92 4.21
N THR A 334 -10.41 20.33 4.38
CA THR A 334 -11.00 21.43 3.59
C THR A 334 -10.59 22.82 4.07
N GLU A 335 -10.03 22.96 5.28
CA GLU A 335 -9.42 24.19 5.79
C GLU A 335 -7.99 24.39 5.23
N LEU A 336 -7.26 23.32 4.92
CA LEU A 336 -5.86 23.42 4.46
C LEU A 336 -5.73 24.19 3.14
N ARG A 337 -4.80 25.14 3.11
CA ARG A 337 -4.44 25.95 1.95
C ARG A 337 -2.93 25.96 1.78
N HIS A 338 -2.49 25.97 0.52
CA HIS A 338 -1.12 26.37 0.22
C HIS A 338 -0.95 27.86 0.52
N VAL A 339 0.29 28.31 0.66
CA VAL A 339 0.63 29.71 0.91
C VAL A 339 0.05 30.70 -0.12
N ASN A 340 -0.18 30.26 -1.36
CA ASN A 340 -0.82 31.06 -2.41
C ASN A 340 -2.36 31.08 -2.33
N GLY A 341 -2.95 30.51 -1.28
CA GLY A 341 -4.39 30.45 -1.07
C GLY A 341 -5.12 29.35 -1.85
N SER A 342 -4.42 28.54 -2.66
CA SER A 342 -5.02 27.40 -3.37
C SER A 342 -5.31 26.23 -2.41
N ARG A 343 -6.23 25.35 -2.80
CA ARG A 343 -6.65 24.19 -2.00
C ARG A 343 -5.60 23.07 -2.06
N VAL A 344 -5.41 22.37 -0.94
CA VAL A 344 -4.43 21.29 -0.81
C VAL A 344 -4.96 19.94 -1.30
N CYS A 345 -6.27 19.76 -1.33
CA CYS A 345 -6.87 18.51 -1.82
C CYS A 345 -8.23 18.73 -2.47
N VAL A 346 -8.63 17.75 -3.28
CA VAL A 346 -9.98 17.57 -3.81
C VAL A 346 -10.58 16.35 -3.13
N ILE A 347 -11.71 16.53 -2.47
CA ILE A 347 -12.46 15.45 -1.80
C ILE A 347 -13.63 15.04 -2.70
N TYR A 348 -13.81 13.75 -2.89
CA TYR A 348 -14.89 13.14 -3.66
C TYR A 348 -15.98 12.62 -2.72
N GLY A 349 -17.24 12.84 -3.08
CA GLY A 349 -18.39 12.42 -2.28
C GLY A 349 -19.27 13.59 -1.83
N ASN A 350 -20.26 13.28 -1.00
CA ASN A 350 -21.31 14.21 -0.56
C ASN A 350 -21.11 14.71 0.87
N HIS A 351 -19.88 14.68 1.40
CA HIS A 351 -19.55 15.16 2.75
C HIS A 351 -19.91 16.62 3.00
N HIS A 352 -19.97 17.43 1.94
CA HIS A 352 -20.30 18.85 1.99
C HIS A 352 -21.81 19.12 2.10
N THR A 353 -22.67 18.19 1.68
CA THR A 353 -24.14 18.34 1.69
C THR A 353 -24.85 17.40 2.65
N SER A 354 -24.20 16.32 3.08
CA SER A 354 -24.82 15.30 3.91
C SER A 354 -24.39 15.46 5.36
N ASN A 355 -25.35 15.77 6.23
CA ASN A 355 -25.16 15.63 7.68
C ASN A 355 -24.90 14.17 8.09
N TYR A 356 -25.13 13.18 7.21
CA TYR A 356 -24.93 11.75 7.42
C TYR A 356 -23.80 11.18 6.55
N ALA A 357 -22.60 11.74 6.67
CA ALA A 357 -21.41 11.19 6.00
C ALA A 357 -21.16 9.72 6.40
N GLY A 358 -20.68 8.92 5.44
CA GLY A 358 -20.15 7.59 5.71
C GLY A 358 -18.82 7.60 6.42
N SER A 359 -18.22 6.42 6.48
CA SER A 359 -16.98 6.13 7.20
C SER A 359 -15.74 6.29 6.33
N ILE A 360 -15.86 6.95 5.18
CA ILE A 360 -14.84 6.99 4.14
C ILE A 360 -14.70 8.42 3.62
N ILE A 361 -13.47 8.87 3.36
CA ILE A 361 -13.14 10.06 2.58
C ILE A 361 -12.25 9.61 1.42
N ALA A 362 -12.73 9.80 0.19
CA ALA A 362 -11.90 9.66 -1.01
C ALA A 362 -11.38 11.03 -1.44
N LEU A 363 -10.09 11.14 -1.76
CA LEU A 363 -9.49 12.40 -2.16
C LEU A 363 -8.27 12.22 -3.07
N ASN A 364 -7.84 13.31 -3.69
CA ASN A 364 -6.47 13.48 -4.21
C ASN A 364 -5.87 14.78 -3.68
N PHE A 365 -4.55 14.78 -3.45
CA PHE A 365 -3.82 15.99 -3.08
C PHE A 365 -3.43 16.79 -4.32
N LEU A 366 -3.38 18.10 -4.16
CA LEU A 366 -2.94 19.07 -5.15
C LEU A 366 -1.61 19.68 -4.70
N ARG A 367 -0.80 20.10 -5.68
CA ARG A 367 0.35 20.97 -5.44
C ARG A 367 -0.09 22.43 -5.50
N SER A 368 0.82 23.32 -5.12
CA SER A 368 0.59 24.77 -5.12
C SER A 368 0.22 25.33 -6.52
N ASP A 369 0.66 24.67 -7.60
CA ASP A 369 0.32 24.97 -9.00
C ASP A 369 -1.01 24.34 -9.47
N SER A 370 -1.79 23.74 -8.56
CA SER A 370 -3.01 22.97 -8.82
C SER A 370 -2.82 21.66 -9.60
N SER A 371 -1.59 21.22 -9.85
CA SER A 371 -1.33 19.88 -10.40
C SER A 371 -1.60 18.79 -9.36
N TYR A 372 -2.00 17.60 -9.82
CA TYR A 372 -2.27 16.47 -8.92
C TYR A 372 -0.99 15.84 -8.37
N VAL A 373 -0.99 15.48 -7.09
CA VAL A 373 -0.01 14.58 -6.49
C VAL A 373 -0.41 13.14 -6.79
N GLY A 374 0.52 12.36 -7.32
CA GLY A 374 0.25 10.96 -7.67
C GLY A 374 0.04 10.11 -6.43
N TYR A 375 -0.91 9.16 -6.47
CA TYR A 375 -1.17 8.31 -5.32
C TYR A 375 0.01 7.36 -4.99
N ALA A 376 0.91 7.05 -5.93
CA ALA A 376 2.13 6.29 -5.69
C ALA A 376 3.18 7.10 -4.91
N GLU A 377 3.30 8.40 -5.23
CA GLU A 377 4.08 9.36 -4.43
C GLU A 377 3.55 9.43 -3.01
N PHE A 378 2.23 9.58 -2.86
CA PHE A 378 1.56 9.58 -1.56
C PHE A 378 1.81 8.28 -0.77
N SER A 379 1.57 7.11 -1.39
CA SER A 379 1.73 5.81 -0.74
C SER A 379 3.15 5.58 -0.23
N LYS A 380 4.18 6.05 -0.96
CA LYS A 380 5.57 5.96 -0.52
C LYS A 380 5.83 6.80 0.73
N LEU A 381 5.31 8.03 0.77
CA LEU A 381 5.42 8.90 1.95
C LEU A 381 4.65 8.34 3.14
N ALA A 382 3.40 7.94 2.94
CA ALA A 382 2.55 7.34 3.97
C ALA A 382 3.20 6.10 4.59
N GLY A 383 3.78 5.22 3.76
CA GLY A 383 4.49 4.03 4.23
C GLY A 383 5.72 4.33 5.09
N MET A 384 6.44 5.44 4.85
CA MET A 384 7.54 5.85 5.74
C MET A 384 7.05 6.29 7.12
N HIS A 385 5.78 6.68 7.24
CA HIS A 385 5.15 7.15 8.48
C HIS A 385 4.21 6.14 9.11
N ASN A 386 4.26 4.86 8.70
CA ASN A 386 3.38 3.82 9.23
C ASN A 386 1.89 4.17 9.06
N ILE A 387 1.55 4.88 7.97
CA ILE A 387 0.19 5.27 7.63
C ILE A 387 -0.37 4.25 6.62
N HIS A 388 -1.42 3.55 7.03
CA HIS A 388 -2.07 2.52 6.23
C HIS A 388 -3.34 3.07 5.58
N VAL A 389 -3.32 3.17 4.27
CA VAL A 389 -4.43 3.67 3.43
C VAL A 389 -4.52 2.81 2.18
N ARG A 390 -5.60 2.99 1.42
CA ARG A 390 -5.73 2.37 0.10
C ARG A 390 -5.72 3.40 -1.01
N THR A 391 -5.11 3.04 -2.15
CA THR A 391 -5.03 3.88 -3.35
C THR A 391 -5.59 3.15 -4.58
N GLY A 392 -5.97 3.91 -5.62
CA GLY A 392 -6.56 3.40 -6.87
C GLY A 392 -8.08 3.62 -6.96
N CYS A 393 -8.79 2.75 -7.70
CA CYS A 393 -10.26 2.83 -7.86
C CYS A 393 -11.05 1.96 -6.86
N PHE A 394 -10.37 1.32 -5.89
CA PHE A 394 -11.00 0.52 -4.81
C PHE A 394 -11.96 -0.57 -5.29
N CYS A 395 -11.72 -1.16 -6.46
CA CYS A 395 -12.63 -2.13 -7.10
C CYS A 395 -14.05 -1.56 -7.33
N ASN A 396 -14.13 -0.26 -7.59
CA ASN A 396 -15.36 0.48 -7.91
C ASN A 396 -15.08 1.46 -9.07
N PRO A 397 -14.91 0.94 -10.30
CA PRO A 397 -14.54 1.72 -11.47
C PRO A 397 -15.65 2.71 -11.87
N GLY A 398 -16.93 2.38 -11.65
CA GLY A 398 -18.04 3.29 -11.92
C GLY A 398 -17.96 4.56 -11.07
N ALA A 399 -17.88 4.43 -9.75
CA ALA A 399 -17.66 5.59 -8.88
C ALA A 399 -16.34 6.30 -9.18
N CYS A 400 -15.25 5.56 -9.44
CA CYS A 400 -13.95 6.13 -9.78
C CYS A 400 -14.05 7.02 -11.03
N GLN A 401 -14.63 6.51 -12.11
CA GLN A 401 -14.82 7.23 -13.36
C GLN A 401 -15.68 8.49 -13.15
N ALA A 402 -16.82 8.34 -12.47
CA ALA A 402 -17.75 9.42 -12.21
C ALA A 402 -17.11 10.55 -11.38
N TYR A 403 -16.44 10.22 -10.27
CA TYR A 403 -15.83 11.22 -9.39
C TYR A 403 -14.57 11.87 -9.96
N LEU A 404 -13.79 11.15 -10.78
CA LEU A 404 -12.62 11.70 -11.45
C LEU A 404 -12.97 12.47 -12.75
N GLY A 405 -14.24 12.45 -13.17
CA GLY A 405 -14.70 13.11 -14.38
C GLY A 405 -14.02 12.57 -15.64
N LEU A 406 -13.75 11.26 -15.67
CA LEU A 406 -13.10 10.58 -16.79
C LEU A 406 -14.16 10.14 -17.82
N THR A 407 -13.94 10.49 -19.08
CA THR A 407 -14.79 10.00 -20.17
C THR A 407 -14.46 8.54 -20.51
N THR A 408 -15.41 7.82 -21.11
CA THR A 408 -15.20 6.44 -21.56
C THR A 408 -14.01 6.33 -22.51
N ASN A 409 -13.83 7.29 -23.42
CA ASN A 409 -12.70 7.29 -24.35
C ASN A 409 -11.34 7.47 -23.64
N GLN A 410 -11.29 8.28 -22.58
CA GLN A 410 -10.07 8.41 -21.77
C GLN A 410 -9.77 7.12 -21.02
N MET A 411 -10.79 6.45 -20.45
CA MET A 411 -10.62 5.15 -19.80
C MET A 411 -10.08 4.09 -20.75
N LEU A 412 -10.62 4.00 -21.97
CA LEU A 412 -10.12 3.10 -23.02
C LEU A 412 -8.67 3.42 -23.40
N SER A 413 -8.34 4.69 -23.62
CA SER A 413 -6.98 5.14 -23.91
C SER A 413 -5.99 4.79 -22.78
N HIS A 414 -6.41 4.92 -21.51
CA HIS A 414 -5.57 4.53 -20.38
C HIS A 414 -5.27 3.01 -20.40
N ILE A 415 -6.28 2.18 -20.72
CA ILE A 415 -6.11 0.73 -20.84
C ILE A 415 -5.14 0.40 -21.99
N ASP A 416 -5.29 1.06 -23.15
CA ASP A 416 -4.39 0.88 -24.30
C ASP A 416 -2.94 1.27 -23.97
N GLN A 417 -2.75 2.25 -23.08
CA GLN A 417 -1.44 2.64 -22.54
C GLN A 417 -0.91 1.68 -21.45
N GLY A 418 -1.61 0.58 -21.17
CA GLY A 418 -1.23 -0.44 -20.19
C GLY A 418 -1.57 -0.08 -18.74
N HIS A 419 -2.48 0.87 -18.50
CA HIS A 419 -2.93 1.19 -17.14
C HIS A 419 -3.71 0.02 -16.54
N VAL A 420 -3.27 -0.41 -15.35
CA VAL A 420 -3.98 -1.35 -14.50
C VAL A 420 -4.18 -0.69 -13.15
N CYS A 421 -5.38 -0.79 -12.58
CA CYS A 421 -5.70 -0.20 -11.28
C CYS A 421 -4.63 -0.54 -10.22
N GLY A 422 -4.05 0.49 -9.60
CA GLY A 422 -3.06 0.34 -8.53
C GLY A 422 -1.61 0.19 -9.00
N ASN A 423 -1.32 0.35 -10.30
CA ASN A 423 0.04 0.46 -10.80
C ASN A 423 0.67 1.83 -10.48
N THR A 424 1.94 2.02 -10.86
CA THR A 424 2.68 3.29 -10.68
C THR A 424 2.31 4.38 -11.69
N LEU A 425 1.44 4.09 -12.68
CA LEU A 425 0.91 5.07 -13.64
C LEU A 425 -0.36 5.69 -13.05
N ASP A 426 -0.15 6.57 -12.09
CA ASP A 426 -1.19 7.18 -11.25
C ASP A 426 -1.70 8.54 -11.76
N ILE A 427 -0.99 9.15 -12.71
CA ILE A 427 -1.37 10.37 -13.41
C ILE A 427 -1.14 10.20 -14.92
N ILE A 428 -2.18 10.43 -15.73
CA ILE A 428 -2.13 10.42 -17.20
C ILE A 428 -2.75 11.74 -17.68
N ASP A 429 -2.06 12.44 -18.59
CA ASP A 429 -2.48 13.74 -19.12
C ASP A 429 -2.86 14.77 -18.04
N GLY A 430 -2.11 14.76 -16.92
CA GLY A 430 -2.34 15.65 -15.79
C GLY A 430 -3.56 15.31 -14.92
N ARG A 431 -4.27 14.20 -15.19
CA ARG A 431 -5.41 13.72 -14.41
C ARG A 431 -5.05 12.46 -13.63
N PRO A 432 -5.57 12.30 -12.41
CA PRO A 432 -5.36 11.08 -11.64
C PRO A 432 -6.15 9.92 -12.25
N THR A 433 -5.59 8.71 -12.18
CA THR A 433 -6.25 7.46 -12.61
C THR A 433 -6.96 6.73 -11.47
N GLY A 434 -6.89 7.29 -10.25
CA GLY A 434 -7.48 6.75 -9.03
C GLY A 434 -7.55 7.80 -7.92
N ALA A 435 -7.82 7.36 -6.70
CA ALA A 435 -7.86 8.23 -5.53
C ALA A 435 -7.12 7.61 -4.34
N ILE A 436 -6.98 8.39 -3.27
CA ILE A 436 -6.60 7.93 -1.93
C ILE A 436 -7.87 7.78 -1.12
N ARG A 437 -8.04 6.65 -0.43
CA ARG A 437 -9.18 6.37 0.45
C ARG A 437 -8.73 6.32 1.90
N LEU A 438 -9.27 7.24 2.69
CA LEU A 438 -9.20 7.23 4.14
C LEU A 438 -10.51 6.63 4.65
N SER A 439 -10.44 5.67 5.56
CA SER A 439 -11.62 4.99 6.08
C SER A 439 -11.46 4.67 7.55
N PHE A 440 -12.53 4.89 8.31
CA PHE A 440 -12.52 4.92 9.77
C PHE A 440 -13.29 3.75 10.36
N GLY A 441 -12.84 3.27 11.52
CA GLY A 441 -13.43 2.18 12.27
C GLY A 441 -13.89 2.63 13.64
N TYR A 442 -14.55 1.73 14.39
CA TYR A 442 -15.02 2.01 15.74
C TYR A 442 -13.89 2.26 16.75
N MET A 443 -12.65 1.99 16.37
CA MET A 443 -11.45 2.11 17.19
C MET A 443 -10.57 3.30 16.78
N THR A 444 -10.89 4.01 15.69
CA THR A 444 -10.04 5.12 15.24
C THR A 444 -10.05 6.25 16.27
N THR A 445 -8.90 6.85 16.59
CA THR A 445 -8.81 7.96 17.54
C THR A 445 -8.65 9.31 16.85
N LYS A 446 -8.94 10.38 17.60
CA LYS A 446 -8.63 11.75 17.16
C LYS A 446 -7.13 11.94 16.95
N ASP A 447 -6.30 11.35 17.81
CA ASP A 447 -4.85 11.51 17.73
C ASP A 447 -4.29 10.89 16.45
N GLU A 448 -4.81 9.74 16.01
CA GLU A 448 -4.47 9.15 14.70
C GLU A 448 -4.83 10.10 13.54
N VAL A 449 -5.98 10.78 13.64
CA VAL A 449 -6.42 11.77 12.65
C VAL A 449 -5.55 13.02 12.66
N ASP A 450 -5.20 13.54 13.84
CA ASP A 450 -4.33 14.71 13.98
C ASP A 450 -2.91 14.43 13.48
N LEU A 451 -2.36 13.25 13.78
CA LEU A 451 -1.07 12.83 13.25
C LEU A 451 -1.10 12.69 11.72
N PHE A 452 -2.19 12.18 11.16
CA PHE A 452 -2.38 12.16 9.70
C PHE A 452 -2.46 13.58 9.11
N LEU A 453 -3.19 14.50 9.75
CA LEU A 453 -3.30 15.90 9.31
C LEU A 453 -1.95 16.64 9.42
N SER A 454 -1.15 16.34 10.44
CA SER A 454 0.22 16.83 10.59
C SER A 454 1.09 16.33 9.44
N PHE A 455 1.05 15.02 9.15
CA PHE A 455 1.70 14.44 7.98
C PHE A 455 1.28 15.14 6.67
N VAL A 456 -0.01 15.41 6.47
CA VAL A 456 -0.48 16.14 5.29
C VAL A 456 0.10 17.56 5.25
N SER A 457 0.09 18.26 6.38
CA SER A 457 0.61 19.61 6.52
C SER A 457 2.11 19.69 6.23
N THR A 458 2.88 18.69 6.65
CA THR A 458 4.32 18.63 6.41
C THR A 458 4.68 18.35 4.95
N TYR A 459 3.96 17.42 4.29
CA TYR A 459 4.41 16.89 3.00
C TYR A 459 3.64 17.40 1.77
N PHE A 460 2.42 17.90 1.95
CA PHE A 460 1.56 18.32 0.84
C PHE A 460 1.11 19.77 0.93
N VAL A 461 1.41 20.50 2.02
CA VAL A 461 1.15 21.94 2.12
C VAL A 461 2.44 22.70 1.84
N SER A 462 2.36 23.63 0.88
CA SER A 462 3.48 24.53 0.58
C SER A 462 3.37 25.76 1.48
N SER A 463 4.33 25.96 2.37
CA SER A 463 4.37 27.02 3.39
C SER A 463 5.26 28.21 3.00
N THR A 464 6.06 28.07 1.95
CA THR A 464 6.93 29.11 1.40
C THR A 464 6.37 29.63 0.08
N LEU A 465 6.10 30.95 -0.02
CA LEU A 465 5.86 31.56 -1.33
C LEU A 465 7.04 31.17 -2.22
N ALA A 466 6.77 30.69 -3.43
CA ALA A 466 7.81 30.52 -4.43
C ALA A 466 8.49 31.88 -4.59
N SER A 467 9.60 32.07 -3.90
CA SER A 467 10.44 33.24 -4.07
C SER A 467 10.99 33.11 -5.47
N SER A 468 10.37 33.84 -6.40
CA SER A 468 11.09 34.43 -7.50
C SER A 468 12.27 35.17 -6.86
N PHE A 469 13.39 34.47 -6.70
CA PHE A 469 14.62 35.05 -6.23
C PHE A 469 14.97 36.13 -7.25
N ASN A 470 14.72 37.39 -6.87
CA ASN A 470 15.31 38.53 -7.51
C ASN A 470 16.83 38.30 -7.46
N SER A 471 17.37 37.91 -8.61
CA SER A 471 18.77 37.74 -8.91
C SER A 471 19.46 39.10 -8.85
N ASN A 472 19.66 39.64 -7.65
CA ASN A 472 20.42 40.87 -7.41
C ASN A 472 20.89 41.00 -5.94
N LYS A 473 21.31 39.90 -5.31
CA LYS A 473 22.24 40.00 -4.17
C LYS A 473 23.62 39.60 -4.66
N LYS A 474 24.44 40.62 -4.96
CA LYS A 474 25.89 40.50 -5.02
C LYS A 474 26.36 39.76 -3.77
N LEU A 475 26.81 38.52 -3.94
CA LEU A 475 27.44 37.76 -2.88
C LEU A 475 28.77 38.46 -2.54
N SER A 476 29.02 38.64 -1.25
CA SER A 476 30.23 39.23 -0.70
C SER A 476 31.48 38.51 -1.24
N THR A 477 32.36 39.29 -1.85
CA THR A 477 33.63 38.89 -2.49
C THR A 477 34.73 38.60 -1.47
N LEU A 478 34.60 37.51 -0.72
CA LEU A 478 35.75 36.82 -0.13
C LEU A 478 35.84 35.44 -0.81
N PRO A 479 37.00 35.04 -1.35
CA PRO A 479 37.15 33.72 -1.94
C PRO A 479 36.94 32.67 -0.83
N ARG A 480 35.85 31.92 -0.90
CA ARG A 480 35.67 30.72 -0.09
C ARG A 480 36.53 29.62 -0.71
N SER A 481 37.51 29.10 0.04
CA SER A 481 38.31 27.96 -0.38
C SER A 481 37.54 26.68 -0.04
N ILE A 482 36.97 26.03 -1.06
CA ILE A 482 36.33 24.72 -0.90
C ILE A 482 37.43 23.66 -0.90
N ARG A 483 37.37 22.70 0.02
CA ARG A 483 38.40 21.68 0.18
C ARG A 483 37.82 20.29 0.33
N LEU A 484 38.57 19.29 -0.13
CA LEU A 484 38.29 17.88 0.11
C LEU A 484 38.53 17.54 1.57
N SER A 485 37.48 17.24 2.33
CA SER A 485 37.55 17.03 3.78
C SER A 485 37.57 15.56 4.21
N LYS A 486 37.03 14.64 3.38
CA LYS A 486 37.06 13.20 3.64
C LYS A 486 36.99 12.38 2.35
N ILE A 487 37.76 11.30 2.32
CA ILE A 487 37.72 10.28 1.26
C ILE A 487 37.32 8.95 1.89
N SER A 488 36.28 8.32 1.35
CA SER A 488 35.75 7.05 1.84
C SER A 488 35.60 6.04 0.71
N LEU A 489 36.09 4.83 0.96
CA LEU A 489 35.91 3.69 0.09
C LEU A 489 34.95 2.68 0.70
N PHE A 490 34.23 1.97 -0.16
CA PHE A 490 33.37 0.86 0.22
C PHE A 490 33.76 -0.38 -0.60
N PRO A 491 34.92 -1.03 -0.30
CA PRO A 491 35.41 -2.15 -1.09
C PRO A 491 34.36 -3.25 -1.30
N ILE A 492 33.68 -3.63 -0.21
CA ILE A 492 32.55 -4.55 -0.25
C ILE A 492 31.25 -3.75 -0.17
N LYS A 493 30.37 -3.92 -1.17
CA LYS A 493 29.08 -3.23 -1.25
C LYS A 493 28.25 -3.50 0.01
N SER A 494 27.68 -2.43 0.58
CA SER A 494 26.85 -2.43 1.79
C SER A 494 27.58 -2.72 3.11
N CYS A 495 28.90 -2.91 3.10
CA CYS A 495 29.73 -3.04 4.31
C CYS A 495 30.32 -1.69 4.78
N GLY A 496 31.04 -1.68 5.90
CA GLY A 496 31.67 -0.49 6.48
C GLY A 496 32.62 0.25 5.52
N ALA A 497 32.84 1.53 5.81
CA ALA A 497 33.73 2.39 5.04
C ALA A 497 35.20 2.19 5.43
N LEU A 498 36.10 2.30 4.45
CA LEU A 498 37.52 2.54 4.66
C LEU A 498 37.80 4.03 4.42
N ASN A 499 38.09 4.76 5.51
CA ASN A 499 38.43 6.18 5.44
C ASN A 499 39.94 6.35 5.22
N VAL A 500 40.33 7.21 4.28
CA VAL A 500 41.72 7.37 3.86
C VAL A 500 42.09 8.84 3.69
N HIS A 501 43.36 9.16 3.94
CA HIS A 501 43.86 10.53 3.73
C HIS A 501 44.21 10.79 2.27
N ARG A 502 44.71 9.79 1.54
CA ARG A 502 45.08 9.90 0.13
C ARG A 502 44.75 8.59 -0.57
N TRP A 503 44.24 8.64 -1.79
CA TRP A 503 43.89 7.41 -2.52
C TRP A 503 43.99 7.54 -4.02
N LYS A 504 44.21 6.39 -4.68
CA LYS A 504 44.33 6.29 -6.13
C LYS A 504 42.98 6.32 -6.80
N ILE A 505 42.89 7.07 -7.90
CA ILE A 505 41.79 7.01 -8.85
C ILE A 505 42.04 5.83 -9.80
N GLY A 506 41.03 5.00 -9.98
CA GLY A 506 41.03 3.88 -10.92
C GLY A 506 40.01 4.07 -12.03
N SER A 507 40.00 3.15 -13.00
CA SER A 507 39.10 3.19 -14.17
C SER A 507 37.60 3.04 -13.83
N ARG A 508 37.27 2.72 -12.57
CA ARG A 508 35.91 2.47 -12.06
C ARG A 508 35.46 3.40 -10.93
N GLY A 509 36.26 4.41 -10.57
CA GLY A 509 36.07 5.24 -9.37
C GLY A 509 37.34 5.26 -8.53
N LEU A 510 37.22 5.37 -7.20
CA LEU A 510 38.37 5.13 -6.33
C LEU A 510 38.85 3.67 -6.49
N LEU A 511 40.17 3.46 -6.54
CA LEU A 511 40.74 2.13 -6.77
C LEU A 511 40.22 1.15 -5.70
N PHE A 512 39.69 0.01 -6.12
CA PHE A 512 39.03 -1.02 -5.29
C PHE A 512 37.68 -0.64 -4.65
N ASP A 513 37.07 0.51 -4.97
CA ASP A 513 35.72 0.83 -4.50
C ASP A 513 34.65 -0.06 -5.16
N ARG A 514 33.80 -0.67 -4.32
CA ARG A 514 32.66 -1.52 -4.74
C ARG A 514 33.04 -2.61 -5.75
N GLU A 515 34.24 -3.17 -5.65
CA GLU A 515 34.68 -4.31 -6.45
C GLU A 515 34.10 -5.64 -5.94
N TRP A 516 33.68 -5.70 -4.68
CA TRP A 516 33.10 -6.89 -4.06
C TRP A 516 31.64 -6.67 -3.64
N ALA A 517 30.87 -7.75 -3.61
CA ALA A 517 29.52 -7.77 -3.07
C ALA A 517 29.22 -9.12 -2.41
N LEU A 518 28.29 -9.15 -1.45
CA LEU A 518 27.74 -10.37 -0.87
C LEU A 518 26.41 -10.68 -1.53
N ILE A 519 26.21 -11.94 -1.95
CA ILE A 519 24.97 -12.41 -2.58
C ILE A 519 24.33 -13.54 -1.78
N ASP A 520 23.02 -13.61 -1.89
CA ASP A 520 22.24 -14.78 -1.51
C ASP A 520 22.53 -15.95 -2.47
N PRO A 521 23.03 -17.10 -1.98
CA PRO A 521 23.30 -18.27 -2.83
C PRO A 521 22.07 -18.78 -3.58
N ALA A 522 20.88 -18.69 -2.99
CA ALA A 522 19.66 -19.26 -3.55
C ALA A 522 19.04 -18.35 -4.60
N SER A 523 19.04 -17.03 -4.37
CA SER A 523 18.37 -16.07 -5.25
C SER A 523 19.31 -15.27 -6.16
N GLY A 524 20.62 -15.29 -5.91
CA GLY A 524 21.60 -14.46 -6.62
C GLY A 524 21.45 -12.95 -6.34
N LYS A 525 20.59 -12.56 -5.40
CA LYS A 525 20.37 -11.15 -5.06
C LYS A 525 21.50 -10.64 -4.18
N VAL A 526 22.02 -9.47 -4.51
CA VAL A 526 23.00 -8.78 -3.67
C VAL A 526 22.34 -8.33 -2.37
N PHE A 527 22.97 -8.65 -1.25
CA PHE A 527 22.52 -8.19 0.05
C PHE A 527 22.60 -6.67 0.16
N ARG A 528 21.59 -6.10 0.81
CA ARG A 528 21.45 -4.66 1.00
C ARG A 528 21.47 -4.39 2.48
N GLN A 529 22.24 -3.38 2.88
CA GLN A 529 22.36 -3.00 4.29
C GLN A 529 21.00 -2.74 4.97
N LYS A 530 20.00 -2.20 4.24
CA LYS A 530 18.63 -1.99 4.75
C LYS A 530 17.86 -3.26 5.10
N ASP A 531 18.21 -4.40 4.50
CA ASP A 531 17.60 -5.69 4.82
C ASP A 531 18.45 -6.46 5.84
N MET A 532 19.73 -6.10 5.96
CA MET A 532 20.72 -6.72 6.84
C MET A 532 21.65 -5.67 7.45
N PRO A 533 21.20 -4.95 8.48
CA PRO A 533 21.99 -3.89 9.10
C PRO A 533 23.32 -4.38 9.67
N GLN A 534 23.43 -5.67 10.05
CA GLN A 534 24.67 -6.29 10.53
C GLN A 534 25.84 -6.15 9.56
N MET A 535 25.59 -5.90 8.27
CA MET A 535 26.64 -5.63 7.30
C MET A 535 27.47 -4.38 7.66
N THR A 536 26.96 -3.43 8.47
CA THR A 536 27.73 -2.29 8.98
C THR A 536 28.96 -2.72 9.75
N SER A 537 28.91 -3.87 10.45
CA SER A 537 30.01 -4.36 11.27
C SER A 537 31.14 -5.01 10.46
N ILE A 538 30.94 -5.27 9.18
CA ILE A 538 32.00 -5.82 8.32
C ILE A 538 32.89 -4.68 7.87
N HIS A 539 34.14 -4.68 8.31
CA HIS A 539 35.11 -3.61 8.08
C HIS A 539 36.20 -4.08 7.10
N PRO A 540 36.07 -3.76 5.80
CA PRO A 540 37.11 -4.03 4.81
C PRO A 540 38.22 -2.97 4.86
N VAL A 541 39.47 -3.42 4.78
CA VAL A 541 40.67 -2.58 4.67
C VAL A 541 41.48 -3.05 3.47
N ILE A 542 41.82 -2.12 2.57
CA ILE A 542 42.68 -2.38 1.43
C ILE A 542 44.10 -1.98 1.80
N ASP A 543 45.00 -2.95 1.82
CA ASP A 543 46.42 -2.75 2.04
C ASP A 543 47.15 -2.86 0.69
N LEU A 544 47.53 -1.70 0.15
CA LEU A 544 48.24 -1.60 -1.13
C LEU A 544 49.72 -2.00 -1.02
N GLU A 545 50.31 -1.97 0.17
CA GLU A 545 51.70 -2.36 0.37
C GLU A 545 51.83 -3.88 0.34
N ASN A 546 50.96 -4.57 1.09
CA ASN A 546 50.92 -6.03 1.14
C ASN A 546 50.05 -6.67 0.04
N GLN A 547 49.41 -5.86 -0.81
CA GLN A 547 48.53 -6.30 -1.91
C GLN A 547 47.37 -7.22 -1.44
N VAL A 548 46.73 -6.87 -0.32
CA VAL A 548 45.63 -7.66 0.27
C VAL A 548 44.41 -6.80 0.65
N LEU A 549 43.23 -7.41 0.57
CA LEU A 549 42.00 -7.00 1.25
C LEU A 549 41.93 -7.76 2.59
N VAL A 550 41.94 -7.02 3.69
CA VAL A 550 41.74 -7.55 5.04
C VAL A 550 40.33 -7.20 5.50
N VAL A 551 39.57 -8.19 5.97
CA VAL A 551 38.19 -8.01 6.43
C VAL A 551 38.08 -8.43 7.89
N SER A 552 37.56 -7.55 8.73
CA SER A 552 37.33 -7.81 10.15
C SER A 552 35.88 -7.49 10.55
N SER A 553 35.44 -7.96 11.72
CA SER A 553 34.14 -7.60 12.29
C SER A 553 34.22 -7.59 13.82
N PRO A 554 33.73 -6.53 14.50
CA PRO A 554 33.72 -6.45 15.96
C PRO A 554 32.65 -7.37 16.58
N LEU A 555 31.70 -7.89 15.78
CA LEU A 555 30.63 -8.76 16.27
C LEU A 555 31.06 -10.23 16.44
N THR A 556 32.30 -10.58 16.10
CA THR A 556 32.79 -11.96 16.18
C THR A 556 34.20 -12.04 16.74
N SER A 557 34.55 -13.17 17.33
CA SER A 557 35.92 -13.52 17.71
C SER A 557 36.73 -14.14 16.56
N LEU A 558 36.21 -14.14 15.33
CA LEU A 558 36.92 -14.69 14.17
C LEU A 558 38.16 -13.86 13.86
N ALA A 559 39.24 -14.55 13.48
CA ALA A 559 40.42 -13.88 12.95
C ALA A 559 40.07 -13.09 11.67
N PRO A 560 40.75 -11.96 11.40
CA PRO A 560 40.57 -11.22 10.16
C PRO A 560 40.81 -12.09 8.93
N LEU A 561 39.95 -11.95 7.92
CA LEU A 561 40.07 -12.64 6.64
C LEU A 561 40.97 -11.85 5.70
N THR A 562 41.99 -12.49 5.13
CA THR A 562 42.91 -11.87 4.18
C THR A 562 42.74 -12.46 2.79
N ILE A 563 42.52 -11.61 1.78
CA ILE A 563 42.32 -11.98 0.37
C ILE A 563 43.34 -11.22 -0.49
N SER A 564 44.07 -11.88 -1.39
CA SER A 564 44.98 -11.18 -2.31
C SER A 564 44.21 -10.30 -3.30
N LEU A 565 44.66 -9.04 -3.48
CA LEU A 565 44.07 -8.11 -4.45
C LEU A 565 44.33 -8.55 -5.91
N SER A 566 45.36 -9.36 -6.15
CA SER A 566 45.65 -9.93 -7.47
C SER A 566 44.72 -11.08 -7.86
N TYR A 567 44.07 -11.70 -6.88
CA TYR A 567 43.22 -12.86 -7.11
C TYR A 567 41.80 -12.46 -7.52
N VAL A 568 41.41 -12.84 -8.74
CA VAL A 568 40.03 -12.73 -9.25
C VAL A 568 39.49 -14.14 -9.47
N PRO A 569 38.40 -14.54 -8.80
CA PRO A 569 37.85 -15.88 -8.98
C PRO A 569 37.34 -16.10 -10.41
N THR A 570 37.59 -17.29 -10.96
CA THR A 570 37.21 -17.66 -12.34
C THR A 570 35.79 -18.20 -12.45
N VAL A 571 35.20 -18.67 -11.35
CA VAL A 571 33.84 -19.20 -11.31
C VAL A 571 32.84 -18.04 -11.36
N SER A 572 32.29 -17.75 -12.54
CA SER A 572 31.28 -16.71 -12.69
C SER A 572 29.93 -17.13 -12.11
N ARG A 573 29.26 -16.21 -11.41
CA ARG A 573 27.88 -16.35 -10.96
C ARG A 573 27.04 -15.17 -11.42
N ALA A 574 25.82 -15.46 -11.87
CA ALA A 574 24.82 -14.45 -12.15
C ALA A 574 24.32 -13.82 -10.84
N LEU A 575 24.16 -12.50 -10.84
CA LEU A 575 23.65 -11.75 -9.70
C LEU A 575 22.80 -10.56 -10.17
N THR A 576 22.07 -9.94 -9.23
CA THR A 576 21.28 -8.75 -9.52
C THR A 576 21.67 -7.59 -8.60
N VAL A 577 22.15 -6.49 -9.18
CA VAL A 577 22.44 -5.22 -8.48
C VAL A 577 21.37 -4.19 -8.84
N CYS A 578 20.55 -3.76 -7.88
CA CYS A 578 19.48 -2.78 -8.10
C CYS A 578 18.59 -3.10 -9.31
N SER A 579 18.15 -4.36 -9.41
CA SER A 579 17.30 -4.89 -10.50
C SER A 579 17.97 -4.98 -11.88
N ILE A 580 19.29 -4.78 -11.96
CA ILE A 580 20.08 -4.94 -13.18
C ILE A 580 20.83 -6.29 -13.08
N PRO A 581 20.63 -7.23 -14.02
CA PRO A 581 21.41 -8.45 -14.11
C PRO A 581 22.91 -8.15 -14.27
N SER A 582 23.76 -8.91 -13.60
CA SER A 582 25.21 -8.74 -13.57
C SER A 582 25.91 -10.08 -13.35
N GLU A 583 27.23 -10.11 -13.49
CA GLU A 583 28.07 -11.28 -13.21
C GLU A 583 29.25 -10.92 -12.32
N GLY A 584 29.70 -11.89 -11.52
CA GLY A 584 30.87 -11.74 -10.65
C GLY A 584 31.54 -13.07 -10.36
N GLY A 585 32.86 -13.05 -10.18
CA GLY A 585 33.66 -14.21 -9.78
C GLY A 585 33.41 -14.55 -8.32
N SER A 586 32.92 -15.76 -8.05
CA SER A 586 32.58 -16.24 -6.71
C SER A 586 33.80 -16.84 -6.01
N TYR A 587 34.02 -16.46 -4.75
CA TYR A 587 35.04 -17.07 -3.90
C TYR A 587 34.61 -18.45 -3.40
N ASP A 588 35.57 -19.19 -2.85
CA ASP A 588 35.41 -20.54 -2.32
C ASP A 588 34.68 -20.58 -0.96
N ASP A 589 34.39 -21.80 -0.51
CA ASP A 589 33.67 -22.03 0.75
C ASP A 589 34.42 -21.52 1.98
N PHE A 590 35.75 -21.43 1.96
CA PHE A 590 36.51 -20.90 3.09
C PHE A 590 36.20 -19.42 3.29
N VAL A 591 36.31 -18.62 2.23
CA VAL A 591 35.96 -17.20 2.26
C VAL A 591 34.48 -17.00 2.59
N ASN A 592 33.59 -17.76 1.94
CA ASN A 592 32.14 -17.63 2.11
C ASN A 592 31.67 -17.99 3.52
N LYS A 593 32.31 -18.99 4.16
CA LYS A 593 32.02 -19.37 5.55
C LYS A 593 32.32 -18.24 6.52
N TRP A 594 33.39 -17.48 6.33
CA TRP A 594 33.72 -16.34 7.19
C TRP A 594 32.57 -15.33 7.23
N PHE A 595 32.07 -14.89 6.07
CA PHE A 595 30.94 -13.96 6.00
C PHE A 595 29.64 -14.56 6.51
N THR A 596 29.40 -15.85 6.23
CA THR A 596 28.22 -16.57 6.71
C THR A 596 28.18 -16.63 8.24
N CYS A 597 29.32 -16.85 8.89
CA CYS A 597 29.44 -16.85 10.34
C CYS A 597 29.21 -15.45 10.94
N VAL A 598 29.77 -14.40 10.33
CA VAL A 598 29.57 -13.01 10.81
C VAL A 598 28.10 -12.58 10.69
N LEU A 599 27.43 -12.95 9.61
CA LEU A 599 26.06 -12.50 9.32
C LEU A 599 24.98 -13.43 9.88
N GLY A 600 25.33 -14.63 10.33
CA GLY A 600 24.37 -15.67 10.71
C GLY A 600 23.48 -16.15 9.56
N ARG A 601 23.88 -15.88 8.31
CA ARG A 601 23.09 -16.16 7.10
C ARG A 601 24.00 -16.63 5.96
N PRO A 602 23.63 -17.70 5.22
CA PRO A 602 24.38 -18.16 4.06
C PRO A 602 24.59 -17.04 3.03
N CYS A 603 25.83 -16.84 2.61
CA CYS A 603 26.19 -15.85 1.60
C CYS A 603 27.44 -16.24 0.82
N ASN A 604 27.56 -15.71 -0.40
CA ASN A 604 28.79 -15.82 -1.19
C ASN A 604 29.39 -14.43 -1.45
N LEU A 605 30.69 -14.31 -1.28
CA LEU A 605 31.45 -13.16 -1.75
C LEU A 605 31.68 -13.31 -3.25
N VAL A 606 31.41 -12.23 -3.99
CA VAL A 606 31.69 -12.12 -5.42
C VAL A 606 32.53 -10.88 -5.71
N ARG A 607 33.40 -10.96 -6.71
CA ARG A 607 34.20 -9.84 -7.23
C ARG A 607 33.86 -9.52 -8.69
N VAL A 608 33.93 -8.26 -9.09
CA VAL A 608 33.80 -7.83 -10.49
C VAL A 608 34.86 -8.51 -11.36
N ILE A 609 34.45 -9.05 -12.51
CA ILE A 609 35.35 -9.63 -13.51
C ILE A 609 35.79 -8.50 -14.48
N PRO A 610 37.10 -8.29 -14.73
CA PRO A 610 37.63 -7.16 -15.52
C PRO A 610 37.00 -6.94 -16.91
N ASP A 611 36.56 -7.99 -17.61
CA ASP A 611 35.98 -7.90 -18.95
C ASP A 611 34.44 -7.77 -18.97
N LYS A 612 33.79 -7.85 -17.80
CA LYS A 612 32.32 -7.83 -17.65
C LYS A 612 31.82 -6.64 -16.82
N VAL A 613 32.52 -5.52 -16.90
CA VAL A 613 32.20 -4.29 -16.15
C VAL A 613 30.94 -3.63 -16.70
N ARG A 614 30.13 -3.04 -15.82
CA ARG A 614 28.91 -2.33 -16.21
C ARG A 614 29.23 -0.93 -16.73
N PRO A 615 28.57 -0.46 -17.81
CA PRO A 615 28.58 0.96 -18.13
C PRO A 615 27.87 1.76 -17.04
N SER A 616 28.36 2.96 -16.73
CA SER A 616 27.62 3.94 -15.91
C SER A 616 26.26 4.21 -16.56
N GLY A 617 25.19 4.23 -15.76
CA GLY A 617 23.82 4.31 -16.26
C GLY A 617 23.34 5.74 -16.39
N ALA A 618 23.18 6.23 -17.62
CA ALA A 618 22.37 7.41 -17.92
C ALA A 618 21.24 7.00 -18.87
N LYS A 619 20.04 6.73 -18.33
CA LYS A 619 18.83 6.86 -19.15
C LYS A 619 18.49 8.35 -19.20
N LEU A 620 19.04 9.07 -20.18
CA LEU A 620 18.39 10.11 -21.00
C LEU A 620 19.41 10.81 -21.93
N ARG A 621 19.18 10.63 -23.24
CA ARG A 621 19.53 11.46 -24.40
C ARG A 621 20.44 12.69 -24.16
N HIS A 622 21.71 12.62 -24.58
CA HIS A 622 22.28 13.30 -25.76
C HIS A 622 23.81 13.16 -25.78
N ASN A 623 24.37 13.18 -26.98
CA ASN A 623 25.77 12.95 -27.34
C ASN A 623 26.80 13.69 -26.46
N ALA A 624 27.64 12.94 -25.74
CA ALA A 624 29.05 13.29 -25.50
C ALA A 624 29.85 11.99 -25.25
N SER A 625 31.06 11.97 -25.80
CA SER A 625 31.97 10.84 -25.97
C SER A 625 32.58 10.29 -24.67
N GLY A 626 32.46 8.97 -24.44
CA GLY A 626 33.20 8.21 -23.44
C GLY A 626 32.31 7.41 -22.48
N LYS A 627 32.21 6.08 -22.66
CA LYS A 627 31.47 5.20 -21.72
C LYS A 627 32.36 4.91 -20.50
N SER A 628 32.11 5.56 -19.36
CA SER A 628 32.76 5.22 -18.10
C SER A 628 32.22 3.90 -17.53
N SER A 629 33.10 3.11 -16.90
CA SER A 629 32.78 1.78 -16.36
C SER A 629 32.62 1.86 -14.84
N ILE A 630 31.67 1.10 -14.26
CA ILE A 630 31.43 1.03 -12.81
C ILE A 630 31.42 -0.44 -12.34
N GLY A 631 31.92 -0.69 -11.13
CA GLY A 631 31.86 -2.00 -10.48
C GLY A 631 30.44 -2.36 -10.02
N PHE A 632 30.29 -2.84 -8.77
CA PHE A 632 28.96 -3.05 -8.17
C PHE A 632 28.34 -1.74 -7.61
N ALA A 633 28.79 -0.58 -8.08
CA ALA A 633 28.17 0.71 -7.80
C ALA A 633 26.76 0.81 -8.42
N ASN A 634 25.94 1.72 -7.89
CA ASN A 634 24.55 1.84 -8.34
C ASN A 634 24.46 2.55 -9.69
N GLU A 635 24.98 3.78 -9.78
CA GLU A 635 24.69 4.71 -10.90
C GLU A 635 25.96 5.38 -11.48
N ALA A 636 26.87 5.88 -10.64
CA ALA A 636 28.10 6.57 -11.07
C ALA A 636 29.35 6.13 -10.29
N GLN A 637 30.52 6.63 -10.72
CA GLN A 637 31.83 6.31 -10.15
C GLN A 637 32.03 6.90 -8.74
N TYR A 638 31.52 8.12 -8.51
CA TYR A 638 31.67 8.82 -7.25
C TYR A 638 30.33 9.39 -6.78
N LEU A 639 30.15 9.42 -5.46
CA LEU A 639 29.11 10.19 -4.80
C LEU A 639 29.80 11.28 -3.97
N LEU A 640 29.40 12.53 -4.21
CA LEU A 640 29.89 13.71 -3.49
C LEU A 640 28.79 14.31 -2.64
N ILE A 641 29.12 14.72 -1.41
CA ILE A 641 28.28 15.54 -0.53
C ILE A 641 29.11 16.65 0.10
N SER A 642 28.48 17.74 0.54
CA SER A 642 29.13 18.72 1.42
C SER A 642 28.87 18.43 2.89
N ARG A 643 29.84 18.75 3.77
CA ARG A 643 29.64 18.68 5.22
C ARG A 643 28.54 19.64 5.66
N GLU A 644 28.47 20.81 5.04
CA GLU A 644 27.45 21.82 5.32
C GLU A 644 26.05 21.36 4.95
N SER A 645 25.88 20.53 3.92
CA SER A 645 24.59 19.85 3.66
C SER A 645 24.18 18.88 4.75
N VAL A 646 25.14 18.14 5.33
CA VAL A 646 24.87 17.22 6.45
C VAL A 646 24.53 18.02 7.70
N GLU A 647 25.25 19.11 7.98
CA GLU A 647 24.94 20.02 9.07
C GLU A 647 23.57 20.69 8.91
N GLY A 648 23.21 21.10 7.69
CA GLY A 648 21.90 21.66 7.37
C GLY A 648 20.74 20.65 7.47
N LEU A 649 21.01 19.35 7.36
CA LEU A 649 20.05 18.30 7.73
C LEU A 649 20.01 18.13 9.26
N ASN A 650 21.17 18.00 9.90
CA ASN A 650 21.29 17.80 11.34
C ASN A 650 20.70 18.95 12.17
N SER A 651 20.61 20.17 11.63
CA SER A 651 19.92 21.28 12.27
C SER A 651 18.40 21.10 12.35
N LYS A 652 17.84 20.12 11.63
CA LYS A 652 16.40 19.78 11.60
C LYS A 652 16.10 18.43 12.25
N LEU A 653 17.11 17.73 12.76
CA LEU A 653 16.96 16.43 13.41
C LEU A 653 17.21 16.56 14.91
N ASP A 654 16.40 15.88 15.72
CA ASP A 654 16.65 15.77 17.16
C ASP A 654 17.92 14.96 17.45
N GLU A 655 18.07 13.84 16.75
CA GLU A 655 19.26 12.98 16.79
C GLU A 655 20.09 13.20 15.53
N LYS A 656 21.32 13.71 15.71
CA LYS A 656 22.23 14.02 14.60
C LYS A 656 22.78 12.76 13.97
N VAL A 657 22.89 12.76 12.65
CA VAL A 657 23.53 11.69 11.88
C VAL A 657 24.94 12.07 11.42
N SER A 658 25.82 11.06 11.36
CA SER A 658 27.12 11.18 10.69
C SER A 658 26.95 11.28 9.17
N ASP A 659 27.89 11.93 8.48
CA ASP A 659 27.98 11.91 7.02
C ASP A 659 28.12 10.48 6.45
N ASP A 660 28.58 9.51 7.25
CA ASP A 660 28.74 8.11 6.87
C ASP A 660 27.43 7.45 6.40
N VAL A 661 26.27 7.89 6.92
CA VAL A 661 24.96 7.32 6.53
C VAL A 661 24.66 7.53 5.05
N PHE A 662 25.26 8.56 4.43
CA PHE A 662 25.11 8.85 3.01
C PHE A 662 26.06 8.06 2.13
N ARG A 663 27.08 7.42 2.71
CA ARG A 663 28.07 6.60 1.99
C ARG A 663 28.66 7.30 0.77
N ALA A 664 28.97 8.58 0.92
CA ALA A 664 29.65 9.36 -0.10
C ALA A 664 31.12 8.91 -0.21
N ASN A 665 31.66 8.99 -1.42
CA ASN A 665 33.08 8.71 -1.66
C ASN A 665 33.94 9.94 -1.38
N ILE A 666 33.39 11.12 -1.69
CA ILE A 666 34.07 12.41 -1.59
C ILE A 666 33.20 13.31 -0.71
N ILE A 667 33.79 13.90 0.33
CA ILE A 667 33.11 14.91 1.14
C ILE A 667 33.92 16.19 1.07
N VAL A 668 33.24 17.29 0.79
CA VAL A 668 33.86 18.62 0.71
C VAL A 668 33.38 19.51 1.85
N GLU A 669 34.14 20.57 2.13
CA GLU A 669 33.80 21.63 3.09
C GLU A 669 34.18 23.00 2.51
N GLY A 670 33.66 24.06 3.10
CA GLY A 670 33.89 25.45 2.69
C GLY A 670 32.83 26.02 1.74
N CYS A 671 31.72 25.31 1.54
CA CYS A 671 30.60 25.73 0.70
C CYS A 671 29.32 25.96 1.52
N SER A 672 28.29 26.57 0.94
CA SER A 672 26.98 26.67 1.59
C SER A 672 26.22 25.34 1.54
N PRO A 673 25.30 25.05 2.49
CA PRO A 673 24.49 23.84 2.44
C PRO A 673 23.79 23.68 1.08
N HIS A 674 24.01 22.54 0.44
CA HIS A 674 23.47 22.14 -0.87
C HIS A 674 24.01 22.96 -2.06
N GLU A 675 25.09 23.71 -1.87
CA GLU A 675 25.75 24.42 -2.97
C GLU A 675 26.23 23.43 -4.06
N GLU A 676 26.56 22.20 -3.66
CA GLU A 676 27.01 21.15 -4.59
C GLU A 676 25.99 20.78 -5.68
N ASP A 677 24.70 21.09 -5.48
CA ASP A 677 23.64 20.81 -6.46
C ASP A 677 23.76 21.63 -7.74
N ASN A 678 24.49 22.74 -7.69
CA ASN A 678 24.66 23.68 -8.80
C ASN A 678 25.97 23.49 -9.55
N TRP A 679 26.85 22.59 -9.10
CA TRP A 679 28.14 22.37 -9.74
C TRP A 679 27.97 21.41 -10.91
N GLN A 680 28.48 21.80 -12.08
CA GLN A 680 28.46 20.98 -13.29
C GLN A 680 29.82 20.32 -13.54
N GLU A 681 30.89 21.09 -13.34
CA GLU A 681 32.26 20.60 -13.46
C GLU A 681 33.05 21.12 -12.26
N ILE A 682 33.85 20.23 -11.66
CA ILE A 682 34.78 20.57 -10.57
C ILE A 682 36.15 20.00 -10.88
N GLN A 683 37.17 20.65 -10.33
CA GLN A 683 38.53 20.17 -10.28
C GLN A 683 38.91 19.90 -8.83
N ILE A 684 39.44 18.71 -8.54
CA ILE A 684 40.00 18.35 -7.22
C ILE A 684 41.46 17.98 -7.44
N GLY A 685 42.37 18.83 -6.95
CA GLY A 685 43.79 18.72 -7.31
C GLY A 685 43.99 18.82 -8.83
N ASP A 686 44.55 17.79 -9.46
CA ASP A 686 44.81 17.74 -10.92
C ASP A 686 43.74 16.98 -11.72
N HIS A 687 42.59 16.68 -11.09
CA HIS A 687 41.55 15.80 -11.64
C HIS A 687 40.25 16.56 -11.89
N ASN A 688 39.71 16.46 -13.11
CA ASN A 688 38.43 17.07 -13.47
C ASN A 688 37.31 16.04 -13.39
N PHE A 689 36.20 16.45 -12.78
CA PHE A 689 34.99 15.66 -12.62
C PHE A 689 33.80 16.37 -13.23
N SER A 690 32.90 15.60 -13.84
CA SER A 690 31.63 16.08 -14.39
C SER A 690 30.46 15.52 -13.60
N ASN A 691 29.49 16.36 -13.29
CA ASN A 691 28.27 15.99 -12.59
C ASN A 691 27.38 15.12 -13.49
N VAL A 692 26.85 14.03 -12.93
CA VAL A 692 25.93 13.09 -13.57
C VAL A 692 24.48 13.39 -13.17
N GLY A 693 24.25 13.86 -11.95
CA GLY A 693 22.95 14.25 -11.42
C GLY A 693 22.73 13.91 -9.95
N PRO A 694 21.54 14.24 -9.41
CA PRO A 694 21.23 14.07 -7.99
C PRO A 694 21.14 12.60 -7.59
N CYS A 695 21.69 12.26 -6.41
CA CYS A 695 21.64 10.90 -5.88
C CYS A 695 20.32 10.64 -5.12
N GLY A 696 19.49 9.75 -5.67
CA GLY A 696 18.28 9.26 -5.01
C GLY A 696 18.58 8.52 -3.71
N ARG A 697 17.83 8.82 -2.64
CA ARG A 697 17.99 8.22 -1.32
C ARG A 697 16.81 7.31 -0.97
N CYS A 698 17.12 6.23 -0.25
CA CYS A 698 16.16 5.26 0.25
C CYS A 698 16.45 4.98 1.73
N SER A 699 15.70 4.06 2.35
CA SER A 699 15.82 3.70 3.77
C SER A 699 17.20 3.20 4.22
N MET A 700 18.16 3.07 3.29
CA MET A 700 19.55 2.81 3.61
C MET A 700 20.17 3.91 4.50
N ILE A 701 19.83 5.19 4.28
CA ILE A 701 20.37 6.31 5.10
C ILE A 701 19.81 6.35 6.53
N ASN A 702 18.81 5.52 6.83
CA ASN A 702 18.20 5.42 8.15
C ASN A 702 18.98 4.46 9.07
N ILE A 703 20.11 3.91 8.61
CA ILE A 703 20.91 2.96 9.37
C ILE A 703 22.14 3.68 9.92
N ASN A 704 22.26 3.70 11.23
CA ASN A 704 23.47 4.17 11.90
C ASN A 704 24.64 3.26 11.50
N GLN A 705 25.68 3.82 10.89
CA GLN A 705 26.80 3.02 10.37
C GLN A 705 27.69 2.43 11.47
N SER A 706 27.61 2.94 12.71
CA SER A 706 28.37 2.44 13.85
C SER A 706 27.60 1.36 14.62
N THR A 707 26.30 1.56 14.86
CA THR A 707 25.49 0.64 15.68
C THR A 707 24.66 -0.36 14.86
N GLY A 708 24.36 -0.05 13.60
CA GLY A 708 23.41 -0.81 12.78
C GLY A 708 21.94 -0.54 13.14
N GLU A 709 21.66 0.35 14.09
CA GLU A 709 20.29 0.69 14.48
C GLU A 709 19.58 1.50 13.40
N PHE A 710 18.27 1.28 13.29
CA PHE A 710 17.42 1.95 12.33
C PHE A 710 16.69 3.14 12.97
N SER A 711 16.82 4.32 12.36
CA SER A 711 16.03 5.51 12.67
C SER A 711 15.41 6.07 11.40
N ALA A 712 14.08 6.16 11.33
CA ALA A 712 13.41 6.69 10.15
C ALA A 712 13.60 8.20 9.93
N ALA A 713 14.12 8.92 10.94
CA ALA A 713 14.18 10.38 10.99
C ALA A 713 14.95 11.01 9.80
N PRO A 714 16.14 10.55 9.39
CA PRO A 714 16.93 11.22 8.35
C PRO A 714 16.21 11.25 7.00
N LEU A 715 15.66 10.12 6.56
CA LEU A 715 14.92 10.07 5.28
C LEU A 715 13.58 10.80 5.36
N LYS A 716 12.88 10.77 6.51
CA LYS A 716 11.64 11.52 6.72
C LYS A 716 11.88 13.03 6.62
N GLU A 717 12.96 13.52 7.22
CA GLU A 717 13.32 14.93 7.20
C GLU A 717 13.74 15.36 5.80
N LEU A 718 14.60 14.58 5.13
CA LEU A 718 14.92 14.85 3.72
C LEU A 718 13.68 14.81 2.81
N ALA A 719 12.71 13.93 3.07
CA ALA A 719 11.48 13.92 2.29
C ALA A 719 10.65 15.22 2.42
N ALA A 720 10.81 15.96 3.52
CA ALA A 720 10.07 17.19 3.76
C ALA A 720 10.62 18.37 2.93
N TYR A 721 11.93 18.43 2.67
CA TYR A 721 12.55 19.59 1.98
C TYR A 721 13.45 19.26 0.77
N ARG A 722 13.80 17.99 0.54
CA ARG A 722 14.70 17.50 -0.53
C ARG A 722 14.05 16.42 -1.38
N ARG A 723 12.89 16.76 -1.93
CA ARG A 723 12.05 15.83 -2.67
C ARG A 723 11.59 16.42 -4.00
N ASN A 724 11.63 15.60 -5.04
CA ASN A 724 11.00 15.87 -6.33
C ASN A 724 10.05 14.71 -6.63
N ARG A 725 8.75 14.96 -6.50
CA ARG A 725 7.69 13.94 -6.58
C ARG A 725 7.96 12.77 -5.62
N ALA A 726 8.10 11.55 -6.13
CA ALA A 726 8.38 10.34 -5.35
C ALA A 726 9.88 10.15 -4.99
N ASN A 727 10.78 10.99 -5.51
CA ASN A 727 12.22 10.83 -5.34
C ASN A 727 12.77 11.81 -4.30
N ILE A 728 13.41 11.26 -3.27
CA ILE A 728 14.13 12.01 -2.23
C ILE A 728 15.60 11.99 -2.63
N PHE A 729 16.32 13.10 -2.54
CA PHE A 729 17.69 13.19 -3.03
C PHE A 729 18.63 13.91 -2.06
N PHE A 730 19.88 13.47 -2.04
CA PHE A 730 20.95 14.09 -1.24
C PHE A 730 22.31 13.76 -1.85
N GLY A 731 23.14 14.75 -2.11
CA GLY A 731 24.41 14.59 -2.81
C GLY A 731 24.26 14.44 -4.32
N GLN A 732 25.40 14.51 -5.00
CA GLN A 732 25.51 14.49 -6.45
C GLN A 732 26.40 13.32 -6.91
N PHE A 733 26.02 12.67 -8.00
CA PHE A 733 26.82 11.67 -8.66
C PHE A 733 27.83 12.34 -9.60
N TRP A 734 29.06 11.84 -9.61
CA TRP A 734 30.15 12.37 -10.43
C TRP A 734 30.88 11.27 -11.16
N ASN A 735 31.42 11.62 -12.33
CA ASN A 735 32.35 10.80 -13.10
C ASN A 735 33.66 11.57 -13.32
N LEU A 736 34.77 10.85 -13.45
CA LEU A 736 36.04 11.43 -13.85
C LEU A 736 35.99 11.79 -15.34
N SER A 737 36.28 13.04 -15.69
CA SER A 737 36.28 13.53 -17.07
C SER A 737 37.67 13.50 -17.69
N SER A 738 38.68 13.95 -16.96
CA SER A 738 40.08 13.95 -17.37
C SER A 738 41.01 14.00 -16.17
N SER A 739 42.19 13.38 -16.27
CA SER A 739 43.28 13.51 -15.31
C SER A 739 44.47 14.15 -16.01
N ASN A 740 45.03 15.21 -15.41
CA ASN A 740 46.32 15.77 -15.82
C ASN A 740 47.47 15.27 -14.91
N SER A 741 47.18 14.33 -14.00
CA SER A 741 48.13 13.84 -13.01
C SER A 741 48.93 12.65 -13.54
N VAL A 742 50.23 12.60 -13.21
CA VAL A 742 51.09 11.43 -13.47
C VAL A 742 50.86 10.31 -12.44
N LEU A 743 50.35 10.65 -11.25
CA LEU A 743 50.22 9.72 -10.11
C LEU A 743 48.78 9.26 -9.83
N ASP A 744 47.78 9.86 -10.47
CA ASP A 744 46.35 9.56 -10.30
C ASP A 744 45.89 9.46 -8.83
N LEU A 745 46.34 10.42 -8.00
CA LEU A 745 46.01 10.49 -6.57
C LEU A 745 45.16 11.72 -6.25
N ILE A 746 44.22 11.57 -5.30
CA ILE A 746 43.56 12.68 -4.59
C ILE A 746 43.85 12.57 -3.09
N SER A 747 43.93 13.71 -2.41
CA SER A 747 44.24 13.82 -0.99
C SER A 747 43.25 14.72 -0.24
N VAL A 748 42.94 14.34 0.99
CA VAL A 748 42.27 15.23 1.95
C VAL A 748 43.12 16.50 2.11
N GLY A 749 42.46 17.65 1.99
CA GLY A 749 43.06 18.97 1.95
C GLY A 749 43.21 19.57 0.54
N ASP A 750 43.05 18.77 -0.51
CA ASP A 750 43.10 19.27 -1.90
C ASP A 750 42.03 20.34 -2.12
N GLU A 751 42.40 21.39 -2.86
CA GLU A 751 41.49 22.46 -3.25
C GLU A 751 40.48 21.93 -4.27
N VAL A 752 39.22 22.31 -4.06
CA VAL A 752 38.10 21.99 -4.95
C VAL A 752 37.69 23.27 -5.67
N VAL A 753 37.99 23.34 -6.96
CA VAL A 753 37.64 24.49 -7.80
C VAL A 753 36.42 24.14 -8.63
N VAL A 754 35.34 24.91 -8.48
CA VAL A 754 34.16 24.79 -9.34
C VAL A 754 34.47 25.46 -10.66
N THR A 755 34.69 24.66 -11.71
CA THR A 755 35.07 25.16 -13.04
C THR A 755 33.84 25.53 -13.88
N LYS A 756 32.66 25.00 -13.52
CA LYS A 756 31.40 25.33 -14.19
C LYS A 756 30.19 25.16 -13.28
N LEU A 757 29.29 26.14 -13.32
CA LEU A 757 27.99 26.12 -12.64
C LEU A 757 26.85 25.81 -13.62
N ASP A 758 25.74 25.32 -13.09
CA ASP A 758 24.49 25.12 -13.82
C ASP A 758 23.72 26.45 -13.93
N ASP A 759 23.75 27.09 -15.12
CA ASP A 759 22.96 28.31 -15.37
C ASP A 759 21.44 28.05 -15.42
N SER A 760 20.99 26.78 -15.43
CA SER A 760 19.58 26.41 -15.57
C SER A 760 18.85 26.11 -14.25
N SER A 761 19.53 26.17 -13.10
CA SER A 761 19.00 25.62 -11.83
C SER A 761 18.19 26.58 -10.95
N LEU A 762 18.07 27.87 -11.30
CA LEU A 762 17.34 28.87 -10.49
C LEU A 762 15.82 28.66 -10.38
N GLN A 763 15.24 27.64 -11.03
CA GLN A 763 13.79 27.42 -11.04
C GLN A 763 13.25 26.08 -10.47
N THR A 764 14.05 25.09 -10.02
CA THR A 764 13.42 23.75 -9.81
C THR A 764 13.92 22.79 -8.71
N ARG A 765 14.78 23.14 -7.75
CA ARG A 765 15.39 22.09 -6.87
C ARG A 765 15.20 22.19 -5.36
N THR A 766 14.41 23.15 -4.86
CA THR A 766 13.97 23.18 -3.45
C THR A 766 12.49 23.53 -3.42
N ILE A 767 11.65 22.58 -2.99
CA ILE A 767 10.18 22.64 -2.79
C ILE A 767 9.38 23.41 -3.88
N MET A 768 8.79 22.64 -4.81
CA MET A 768 7.47 22.95 -5.42
C MET A 768 6.39 22.14 -4.69
#